data_AF-A0A8J4FKQ0-F1
#
_entry.id   AF-A0A8J4FKQ0-F1
#
_cell.length_a   1.000
_cell.length_b   1.000
_cell.length_c   1.000
_cell.angle_alpha   90.00
_cell.angle_beta   90.00
_cell.angle_gamma   90.00
#
_symmetry.space_group_name_H-M   'P 1'
#
loop_
_entity.id
_entity.type
_entity.pdbx_description
1 polymer ?
#
loop_
_entity_poly.entity_id
_entity_poly.type
_entity_poly.pdbx_seq_one_letter_code
_entity_poly.pdbx_strand_id
1 'polypeptide(L)'
;MKLRGIVCAFIVINGLSAVNTIDTNNAFGKWLGRQDDVQTGYHSHGTNSSDLSDSEYNTLLGTFLIEAVANYVNSSLLEIVTGAQDLVQRDGTGFSGIVKLLEDLLIKLPENLGVWPLIRRVVIASLALRYERQGPFLEGAETNGAQNLLLKLFAQHKISAQKRGVVEFAHVSKSGGTTICQLARANGCKTESFSPNNNCLITKFKDEPRYLDGAIHRALRGPVKTKCDDGFKKMSPRTEINCAERRRWLLRKGYTLYANEYTALGGQVDPGKAHACRNMLTLLEIRHPHDRVISHIRHVWHGYRAHCGEDRKVYFAGNYSVSHWSSLMPAPTNNYLIRSLLGQAVFNLPLGGITRAHLSLARLILAEQYDVILVLENQELFRQAMRYGLGWGLHERHANPGHSDPEDGLPKDLPALWDLNALDAELYQFGLLMARLDAIMFEAAQAAEEDAAEVLGLAGRDRGQVHGLVGVLAETATAGGSSSNGSEITASNSSELGPQQEEEEQQEEHGGGNNRREWVEGADMQLLIGAPAAPAEDGSSNRRRSLVEQLLMAGGHGTSRVAGGSGSERAVVGSGLSQRGPEIIQRKPYRGAKTRHRARWPATELRNPGLKATSGPSLSDEAWSACGWVGAGAVFNSDS
;
A
#
# COMPACT_ATOMS: atom_id res chain seq x y z
N MET A 1 -15.81 -23.71 16.61
CA MET A 1 -14.91 -23.20 17.67
C MET A 1 -13.88 -24.22 18.14
N LYS A 2 -14.22 -25.51 18.41
CA LYS A 2 -13.23 -26.53 18.83
C LYS A 2 -12.11 -26.82 17.81
N LEU A 3 -12.36 -26.72 16.50
CA LEU A 3 -11.31 -26.84 15.47
C LEU A 3 -10.31 -25.66 15.47
N ARG A 4 -10.75 -24.45 15.88
CA ARG A 4 -9.88 -23.25 15.93
C ARG A 4 -8.79 -23.36 17.00
N GLY A 5 -9.05 -24.09 18.08
CA GLY A 5 -8.09 -24.27 19.18
C GLY A 5 -7.02 -25.33 18.94
N ILE A 6 -7.35 -26.39 18.18
CA ILE A 6 -6.45 -27.53 17.95
C ILE A 6 -5.37 -27.19 16.92
N VAL A 7 -5.70 -26.39 15.90
CA VAL A 7 -4.72 -25.94 14.90
C VAL A 7 -3.77 -24.88 15.46
N CYS A 8 -4.27 -23.94 16.28
CA CYS A 8 -3.40 -22.97 16.96
C CYS A 8 -2.42 -23.62 17.95
N ALA A 9 -2.84 -24.67 18.68
CA ALA A 9 -1.99 -25.30 19.70
C ALA A 9 -0.84 -26.14 19.12
N PHE A 10 -0.97 -26.67 17.90
CA PHE A 10 0.07 -27.48 17.27
C PHE A 10 1.18 -26.64 16.61
N ILE A 11 0.85 -25.42 16.16
CA ILE A 11 1.79 -24.53 15.45
C ILE A 11 2.73 -23.79 16.43
N VAL A 12 2.30 -23.59 17.68
CA VAL A 12 3.09 -22.87 18.71
C VAL A 12 4.32 -23.67 19.21
N ILE A 13 4.38 -24.99 19.01
CA ILE A 13 5.33 -25.83 19.75
C ILE A 13 6.64 -26.11 18.99
N ASN A 14 6.75 -25.97 17.65
CA ASN A 14 7.89 -26.56 16.91
C ASN A 14 8.49 -25.76 15.73
N GLY A 15 8.69 -24.43 15.78
CA GLY A 15 9.20 -23.80 14.54
C GLY A 15 9.67 -22.35 14.49
N LEU A 16 10.41 -21.84 15.48
CA LEU A 16 10.74 -20.41 15.55
C LEU A 16 12.25 -20.10 15.67
N SER A 17 13.12 -20.58 14.76
CA SER A 17 14.57 -20.30 14.92
C SER A 17 15.45 -20.03 13.68
N ALA A 18 15.03 -20.06 12.41
CA ALA A 18 16.05 -20.00 11.33
C ALA A 18 15.73 -19.16 10.05
N VAL A 19 14.68 -18.33 9.94
CA VAL A 19 14.45 -17.46 8.75
C VAL A 19 15.33 -16.19 8.75
N ASN A 20 16.62 -16.38 8.96
CA ASN A 20 17.61 -15.30 9.12
C ASN A 20 18.46 -15.09 7.87
N THR A 21 18.27 -15.92 6.85
CA THR A 21 19.14 -15.98 5.66
C THR A 21 18.40 -15.71 4.35
N ILE A 22 17.10 -15.39 4.39
CA ILE A 22 16.41 -14.87 3.20
C ILE A 22 16.80 -13.40 3.02
N ASP A 23 18.06 -13.19 2.65
CA ASP A 23 18.46 -12.03 1.87
C ASP A 23 17.67 -12.11 0.57
N THR A 24 16.51 -11.43 0.53
CA THR A 24 15.67 -11.39 -0.67
C THR A 24 16.41 -10.81 -1.86
N ASN A 25 17.53 -10.11 -1.67
CA ASN A 25 18.38 -9.78 -2.80
C ASN A 25 18.99 -11.10 -3.29
N ASN A 26 18.41 -11.64 -4.36
CA ASN A 26 18.83 -12.90 -4.97
C ASN A 26 18.50 -14.14 -4.12
N ALA A 27 17.49 -14.09 -3.24
CA ALA A 27 17.05 -15.27 -2.47
C ALA A 27 16.65 -16.40 -3.41
N PHE A 28 15.89 -16.09 -4.47
CA PHE A 28 15.47 -17.12 -5.41
C PHE A 28 16.66 -17.68 -6.22
N GLY A 29 17.59 -16.84 -6.66
CA GLY A 29 18.83 -17.30 -7.30
C GLY A 29 19.63 -18.23 -6.39
N LYS A 30 19.78 -17.86 -5.11
CA LYS A 30 20.40 -18.72 -4.08
C LYS A 30 19.59 -20.00 -3.81
N TRP A 31 18.25 -19.95 -3.89
CA TRP A 31 17.38 -21.12 -3.70
C TRP A 31 17.53 -22.15 -4.80
N LEU A 32 17.71 -21.70 -6.04
CA LEU A 32 17.90 -22.56 -7.20
C LEU A 32 19.37 -22.96 -7.42
N GLY A 33 20.29 -22.57 -6.55
CA GLY A 33 21.72 -22.88 -6.71
C GLY A 33 22.43 -22.04 -7.78
N ARG A 34 21.84 -20.94 -8.27
CA ARG A 34 22.55 -19.93 -9.09
C ARG A 34 23.48 -19.12 -8.19
N GLN A 35 24.69 -19.63 -7.95
CA GLN A 35 25.81 -18.84 -7.44
C GLN A 35 26.38 -17.99 -8.59
N ASP A 36 25.67 -16.93 -8.96
CA ASP A 36 26.29 -15.91 -9.80
C ASP A 36 27.15 -15.03 -8.90
N ASP A 37 28.48 -15.09 -9.10
CA ASP A 37 29.52 -14.24 -8.48
C ASP A 37 29.38 -12.75 -8.84
N VAL A 38 28.20 -12.32 -9.28
CA VAL A 38 27.90 -10.92 -9.57
C VAL A 38 27.71 -10.22 -8.22
N GLN A 39 28.82 -9.77 -7.63
CA GLN A 39 28.82 -8.62 -6.74
C GLN A 39 28.20 -7.45 -7.51
N THR A 40 26.87 -7.34 -7.48
CA THR A 40 26.21 -6.12 -7.89
C THR A 40 26.71 -5.05 -6.93
N GLY A 41 27.50 -4.10 -7.44
CA GLY A 41 28.11 -3.00 -6.69
C GLY A 41 27.09 -1.98 -6.19
N TYR A 42 25.96 -2.44 -5.66
CA TYR A 42 24.97 -1.62 -4.98
C TYR A 42 25.47 -1.33 -3.57
N HIS A 43 26.11 -0.17 -3.41
CA HIS A 43 26.31 0.41 -2.10
C HIS A 43 24.92 0.74 -1.51
N SER A 44 24.42 -0.15 -0.64
CA SER A 44 23.38 0.22 0.31
C SER A 44 23.92 1.41 1.11
N HIS A 45 23.42 2.61 0.85
CA HIS A 45 23.62 3.71 1.78
C HIS A 45 23.09 3.21 3.13
N GLY A 46 23.99 3.05 4.11
CA GLY A 46 23.69 2.58 5.44
C GLY A 46 22.70 3.50 6.11
N THR A 47 21.42 3.31 5.82
CA THR A 47 20.38 3.63 6.77
C THR A 47 20.54 2.61 7.88
N ASN A 48 20.64 3.09 9.12
CA ASN A 48 20.45 2.25 10.30
C ASN A 48 18.97 1.81 10.34
N SER A 49 18.53 1.09 9.30
CA SER A 49 17.33 0.29 9.33
C SER A 49 17.57 -0.69 10.46
N SER A 50 16.75 -0.60 11.50
CA SER A 50 16.60 -1.65 12.48
C SER A 50 16.08 -2.87 11.73
N ASP A 51 17.01 -3.62 11.12
CA ASP A 51 16.70 -4.93 10.59
C ASP A 51 16.14 -5.72 11.76
N LEU A 52 14.88 -6.15 11.60
CA LEU A 52 14.25 -7.02 12.57
C LEU A 52 15.23 -8.14 12.89
N SER A 53 15.34 -8.47 14.17
CA SER A 53 16.05 -9.69 14.51
C SER A 53 15.31 -10.85 13.84
N ASP A 54 16.05 -11.67 13.12
CA ASP A 54 15.92 -13.12 13.03
C ASP A 54 14.71 -13.76 13.76
N SER A 55 14.65 -13.62 15.09
CA SER A 55 13.57 -14.18 15.91
C SER A 55 12.19 -13.54 15.67
N GLU A 56 12.15 -12.25 15.37
CA GLU A 56 10.93 -11.48 15.11
C GLU A 56 10.33 -11.85 13.76
N TYR A 57 11.14 -12.08 12.72
CA TYR A 57 10.65 -12.49 11.40
C TYR A 57 10.00 -13.87 11.44
N ASN A 58 10.65 -14.84 12.09
CA ASN A 58 10.10 -16.17 12.34
C ASN A 58 8.76 -16.10 13.07
N THR A 59 8.69 -15.28 14.11
CA THR A 59 7.48 -15.08 14.90
C THR A 59 6.35 -14.49 14.06
N LEU A 60 6.65 -13.52 13.19
CA LEU A 60 5.68 -12.92 12.29
C LEU A 60 5.15 -13.94 11.27
N LEU A 61 6.02 -14.75 10.66
CA LEU A 61 5.63 -15.74 9.65
C LEU A 61 4.80 -16.88 10.26
N GLY A 62 5.21 -17.39 11.43
CA GLY A 62 4.44 -18.39 12.18
C GLY A 62 3.08 -17.87 12.62
N THR A 63 3.04 -16.65 13.17
CA THR A 63 1.77 -16.00 13.58
C THR A 63 0.84 -15.82 12.39
N PHE A 64 1.37 -15.41 11.23
CA PHE A 64 0.60 -15.24 10.01
C PHE A 64 -0.07 -16.55 9.55
N LEU A 65 0.66 -17.67 9.51
CA LEU A 65 0.09 -18.95 9.13
C LEU A 65 -1.05 -19.37 10.08
N ILE A 66 -0.87 -19.16 11.40
CA ILE A 66 -1.90 -19.44 12.40
C ILE A 66 -3.15 -18.58 12.17
N GLU A 67 -2.96 -17.27 12.04
CA GLU A 67 -4.04 -16.30 11.85
C GLU A 67 -4.78 -16.56 10.52
N ALA A 68 -4.07 -16.97 9.47
CA ALA A 68 -4.67 -17.37 8.21
C ALA A 68 -5.55 -18.61 8.37
N VAL A 69 -5.06 -19.70 8.97
CA VAL A 69 -5.84 -20.95 9.11
C VAL A 69 -7.11 -20.74 9.94
N ALA A 70 -7.02 -19.99 11.04
CA ALA A 70 -8.12 -19.85 11.99
C ALA A 70 -9.40 -19.20 11.40
N ASN A 71 -9.25 -18.48 10.29
CA ASN A 71 -10.30 -17.63 9.72
C ASN A 71 -11.06 -18.23 8.53
N TYR A 72 -10.62 -19.35 7.93
CA TYR A 72 -11.28 -19.91 6.74
C TYR A 72 -12.09 -21.20 7.01
N VAL A 73 -13.24 -21.28 6.35
CA VAL A 73 -14.22 -22.40 6.47
C VAL A 73 -14.40 -23.13 5.12
N ASN A 74 -13.71 -22.69 4.07
CA ASN A 74 -13.76 -23.36 2.77
C ASN A 74 -12.81 -24.58 2.79
N SER A 75 -13.32 -25.76 2.46
CA SER A 75 -12.55 -27.02 2.48
C SER A 75 -11.32 -26.95 1.58
N SER A 76 -11.41 -26.36 0.38
CA SER A 76 -10.27 -26.24 -0.53
C SER A 76 -9.19 -25.29 -0.01
N LEU A 77 -9.58 -24.21 0.67
CA LEU A 77 -8.60 -23.33 1.32
C LEU A 77 -7.91 -24.05 2.47
N LEU A 78 -8.67 -24.78 3.29
CA LEU A 78 -8.11 -25.56 4.38
C LEU A 78 -7.14 -26.63 3.86
N GLU A 79 -7.47 -27.31 2.76
CA GLU A 79 -6.59 -28.28 2.09
C GLU A 79 -5.30 -27.63 1.58
N ILE A 80 -5.38 -26.44 0.96
CA ILE A 80 -4.19 -25.71 0.52
C ILE A 80 -3.32 -25.33 1.71
N VAL A 81 -3.90 -24.80 2.78
CA VAL A 81 -3.08 -24.39 3.92
C VAL A 81 -2.50 -25.61 4.64
N THR A 82 -3.24 -26.72 4.71
CA THR A 82 -2.73 -27.98 5.26
C THR A 82 -1.59 -28.54 4.40
N GLY A 83 -1.76 -28.57 3.07
CA GLY A 83 -0.72 -28.99 2.14
C GLY A 83 0.51 -28.08 2.21
N ALA A 84 0.32 -26.77 2.33
CA ALA A 84 1.40 -25.82 2.51
C ALA A 84 2.13 -26.05 3.84
N GLN A 85 1.41 -26.33 4.92
CA GLN A 85 2.02 -26.71 6.20
C GLN A 85 2.80 -28.03 6.10
N ASP A 86 2.27 -29.03 5.40
CA ASP A 86 2.95 -30.30 5.18
C ASP A 86 4.24 -30.13 4.36
N LEU A 87 4.25 -29.18 3.41
CA LEU A 87 5.43 -28.84 2.59
C LEU A 87 6.65 -28.50 3.45
N VAL A 88 6.43 -27.85 4.60
CA VAL A 88 7.51 -27.46 5.53
C VAL A 88 8.23 -28.67 6.14
N GLN A 89 7.53 -29.81 6.27
CA GLN A 89 8.01 -30.99 7.02
C GLN A 89 8.53 -32.12 6.12
N ARG A 90 8.42 -32.01 4.80
CA ARG A 90 8.74 -33.09 3.85
C ARG A 90 10.02 -32.80 3.08
N ASP A 91 10.77 -33.86 2.78
CA ASP A 91 11.93 -33.89 1.89
C ASP A 91 11.74 -34.91 0.75
N GLY A 92 12.61 -34.84 -0.26
CA GLY A 92 12.72 -35.80 -1.34
C GLY A 92 11.41 -36.11 -2.06
N THR A 93 11.04 -37.39 -2.09
CA THR A 93 9.82 -37.87 -2.77
C THR A 93 8.54 -37.34 -2.12
N GLY A 94 8.57 -37.05 -0.81
CA GLY A 94 7.44 -36.45 -0.10
C GLY A 94 7.18 -35.01 -0.53
N PHE A 95 8.24 -34.25 -0.84
CA PHE A 95 8.14 -32.87 -1.31
C PHE A 95 7.41 -32.78 -2.65
N SER A 96 7.84 -33.55 -3.65
CA SER A 96 7.23 -33.55 -4.98
C SER A 96 5.75 -33.90 -4.98
N GLY A 97 5.34 -34.85 -4.12
CA GLY A 97 3.94 -35.22 -3.95
C GLY A 97 3.07 -34.07 -3.41
N ILE A 98 3.58 -33.34 -2.41
CA ILE A 98 2.87 -32.18 -1.84
C ILE A 98 2.84 -31.00 -2.81
N VAL A 99 3.93 -30.72 -3.52
CA VAL A 99 3.94 -29.69 -4.57
C VAL A 99 2.87 -30.00 -5.61
N LYS A 100 2.82 -31.24 -6.11
CA LYS A 100 1.81 -31.64 -7.10
C LYS A 100 0.38 -31.50 -6.58
N LEU A 101 0.14 -31.88 -5.31
CA LEU A 101 -1.14 -31.64 -4.66
C LEU A 101 -1.51 -30.15 -4.63
N LEU A 102 -0.58 -29.28 -4.24
CA LEU A 102 -0.82 -27.84 -4.20
C LEU A 102 -1.13 -27.28 -5.60
N GLU A 103 -0.41 -27.70 -6.63
CA GLU A 103 -0.71 -27.33 -8.01
C GLU A 103 -2.13 -27.73 -8.44
N ASP A 104 -2.53 -28.97 -8.15
CA ASP A 104 -3.84 -29.50 -8.51
C ASP A 104 -4.96 -28.78 -7.73
N LEU A 105 -4.69 -28.35 -6.49
CA LEU A 105 -5.62 -27.55 -5.70
C LEU A 105 -5.73 -26.11 -6.22
N LEU A 106 -4.61 -25.48 -6.62
CA LEU A 106 -4.62 -24.12 -7.17
C LEU A 106 -5.45 -24.02 -8.46
N ILE A 107 -5.41 -25.04 -9.31
CA ILE A 107 -6.22 -25.11 -10.54
C ILE A 107 -7.73 -25.16 -10.25
N LYS A 108 -8.12 -25.76 -9.11
CA LYS A 108 -9.53 -25.90 -8.71
C LYS A 108 -10.09 -24.64 -8.05
N LEU A 109 -9.25 -23.68 -7.67
CA LEU A 109 -9.72 -22.47 -7.04
C LEU A 109 -10.44 -21.58 -8.05
N PRO A 110 -11.57 -20.97 -7.67
CA PRO A 110 -12.24 -20.04 -8.55
C PRO A 110 -11.40 -18.78 -8.75
N GLU A 111 -11.33 -18.30 -9.99
CA GLU A 111 -10.48 -17.17 -10.35
C GLU A 111 -10.89 -15.87 -9.65
N ASN A 112 -12.17 -15.73 -9.31
CA ASN A 112 -12.71 -14.59 -8.59
C ASN A 112 -12.62 -14.72 -7.07
N LEU A 113 -11.85 -15.69 -6.55
CA LEU A 113 -11.66 -15.85 -5.13
C LEU A 113 -10.86 -14.65 -4.59
N GLY A 114 -11.52 -13.78 -3.84
CA GLY A 114 -10.89 -12.58 -3.30
C GLY A 114 -9.89 -12.84 -2.16
N VAL A 115 -9.24 -14.00 -2.11
CA VAL A 115 -8.24 -14.43 -1.12
C VAL A 115 -6.97 -14.95 -1.80
N TRP A 116 -6.85 -14.78 -3.12
CA TRP A 116 -5.66 -15.14 -3.90
C TRP A 116 -4.34 -14.60 -3.33
N PRO A 117 -4.25 -13.33 -2.88
CA PRO A 117 -3.02 -12.82 -2.26
C PRO A 117 -2.61 -13.64 -1.04
N LEU A 118 -3.58 -14.04 -0.21
CA LEU A 118 -3.32 -14.84 0.97
C LEU A 118 -2.80 -16.23 0.61
N ILE A 119 -3.50 -16.94 -0.28
CA ILE A 119 -3.12 -18.30 -0.72
C ILE A 119 -1.68 -18.29 -1.25
N ARG A 120 -1.38 -17.35 -2.15
CA ARG A 120 -0.04 -17.20 -2.73
C ARG A 120 1.00 -17.03 -1.62
N ARG A 121 0.79 -16.07 -0.71
CA ARG A 121 1.74 -15.77 0.38
C ARG A 121 1.92 -16.96 1.33
N VAL A 122 0.86 -17.71 1.64
CA VAL A 122 0.94 -18.93 2.47
C VAL A 122 1.77 -20.01 1.80
N VAL A 123 1.56 -20.26 0.51
CA VAL A 123 2.33 -21.25 -0.26
C VAL A 123 3.81 -20.86 -0.35
N ILE A 124 4.10 -19.60 -0.67
CA ILE A 124 5.49 -19.09 -0.77
C ILE A 124 6.17 -19.11 0.61
N ALA A 125 5.46 -18.68 1.66
CA ALA A 125 5.96 -18.76 3.04
C ALA A 125 6.33 -20.20 3.42
N SER A 126 5.56 -21.18 2.96
CA SER A 126 5.82 -22.59 3.25
C SER A 126 7.03 -23.13 2.50
N LEU A 127 7.24 -22.72 1.24
CA LEU A 127 8.48 -22.99 0.50
C LEU A 127 9.70 -22.35 1.19
N ALA A 128 9.56 -21.11 1.64
CA ALA A 128 10.60 -20.38 2.35
C ALA A 128 11.00 -21.07 3.66
N LEU A 129 10.01 -21.46 4.48
CA LEU A 129 10.21 -22.19 5.73
C LEU A 129 10.80 -23.59 5.50
N ARG A 130 10.41 -24.26 4.40
CA ARG A 130 11.03 -25.53 4.03
C ARG A 130 12.51 -25.32 3.77
N TYR A 131 12.85 -24.37 2.89
CA TYR A 131 14.23 -24.06 2.51
C TYR A 131 15.08 -23.72 3.75
N GLU A 132 14.52 -22.90 4.63
CA GLU A 132 15.14 -22.52 5.90
C GLU A 132 15.48 -23.71 6.79
N ARG A 133 14.52 -24.64 6.99
CA ARG A 133 14.69 -25.76 7.91
C ARG A 133 15.53 -26.90 7.37
N GLN A 134 15.45 -27.15 6.07
CA GLN A 134 16.02 -28.33 5.44
C GLN A 134 17.21 -27.99 4.52
N GLY A 135 17.48 -26.71 4.29
CA GLY A 135 18.48 -26.25 3.33
C GLY A 135 17.93 -26.16 1.90
N PRO A 136 18.84 -26.04 0.90
CA PRO A 136 18.46 -25.91 -0.50
C PRO A 136 17.59 -27.04 -1.04
N PHE A 137 16.76 -26.70 -2.04
CA PHE A 137 16.01 -27.71 -2.78
C PHE A 137 17.00 -28.65 -3.50
N LEU A 138 16.78 -29.96 -3.39
CA LEU A 138 17.59 -30.94 -4.09
C LEU A 138 17.44 -30.74 -5.60
N GLU A 139 18.57 -30.72 -6.31
CA GLU A 139 18.59 -30.56 -7.76
C GLU A 139 17.65 -31.54 -8.47
N GLY A 140 17.05 -31.09 -9.57
CA GLY A 140 16.08 -31.87 -10.32
C GLY A 140 14.66 -31.67 -9.80
N ALA A 141 14.04 -32.72 -9.24
CA ALA A 141 12.59 -32.75 -9.03
C ALA A 141 12.07 -31.72 -8.03
N GLU A 142 12.79 -31.44 -6.94
CA GLU A 142 12.34 -30.48 -5.94
C GLU A 142 12.45 -29.05 -6.46
N THR A 143 13.62 -28.68 -6.99
CA THR A 143 13.88 -27.35 -7.58
C THR A 143 12.88 -27.03 -8.70
N ASN A 144 12.68 -27.98 -9.63
CA ASN A 144 11.71 -27.83 -10.72
C ASN A 144 10.28 -27.73 -10.19
N GLY A 145 9.93 -28.52 -9.18
CA GLY A 145 8.61 -28.48 -8.54
C GLY A 145 8.33 -27.11 -7.89
N ALA A 146 9.28 -26.59 -7.11
CA ALA A 146 9.17 -25.28 -6.48
C ALA A 146 9.05 -24.15 -7.51
N GLN A 147 9.90 -24.16 -8.55
CA GLN A 147 9.86 -23.16 -9.62
C GLN A 147 8.54 -23.21 -10.39
N ASN A 148 8.07 -24.40 -10.78
CA ASN A 148 6.79 -24.56 -11.48
C ASN A 148 5.61 -24.07 -10.64
N LEU A 149 5.61 -24.34 -9.33
CA LEU A 149 4.60 -23.86 -8.41
C LEU A 149 4.58 -22.32 -8.35
N LEU A 150 5.74 -21.67 -8.26
CA LEU A 150 5.86 -20.21 -8.28
C LEU A 150 5.39 -19.60 -9.60
N LEU A 151 5.77 -20.18 -10.74
CA LEU A 151 5.32 -19.73 -12.06
C LEU A 151 3.80 -19.90 -12.24
N LYS A 152 3.21 -20.97 -11.71
CA LYS A 152 1.75 -21.15 -11.67
C LYS A 152 1.06 -20.07 -10.84
N LEU A 153 1.59 -19.75 -9.65
CA LEU A 153 1.08 -18.66 -8.83
C LEU A 153 1.17 -17.31 -9.56
N PHE A 154 2.26 -17.06 -10.30
CA PHE A 154 2.44 -15.85 -11.10
C PHE A 154 1.45 -15.76 -12.25
N ALA A 155 1.25 -16.86 -12.99
CA ALA A 155 0.26 -16.93 -14.07
C ALA A 155 -1.16 -16.63 -13.55
N GLN A 156 -1.54 -17.21 -12.41
CA GLN A 156 -2.83 -16.93 -11.77
C GLN A 156 -2.97 -15.46 -11.35
N HIS A 157 -1.90 -14.87 -10.79
CA HIS A 157 -1.87 -13.44 -10.48
C HIS A 157 -2.13 -12.57 -11.72
N LYS A 158 -1.42 -12.85 -12.82
CA LYS A 158 -1.57 -12.13 -14.10
C LYS A 158 -2.98 -12.25 -14.69
N ILE A 159 -3.52 -13.47 -14.74
CA ILE A 159 -4.89 -13.73 -15.23
C ILE A 159 -5.92 -12.98 -14.38
N SER A 160 -5.80 -13.05 -13.06
CA SER A 160 -6.66 -12.30 -12.14
C SER A 160 -6.56 -10.79 -12.36
N ALA A 161 -5.34 -10.24 -12.49
CA ALA A 161 -5.11 -8.83 -12.74
C ALA A 161 -5.77 -8.35 -14.05
N GLN A 162 -5.59 -9.11 -15.14
CA GLN A 162 -6.20 -8.86 -16.45
C GLN A 162 -7.73 -8.83 -16.36
N LYS A 163 -8.34 -9.84 -15.73
CA LYS A 163 -9.81 -9.96 -15.61
C LYS A 163 -10.45 -8.82 -14.81
N ARG A 164 -9.75 -8.30 -13.80
CA ARG A 164 -10.28 -7.24 -12.95
C ARG A 164 -10.38 -5.90 -13.70
N GLY A 165 -9.47 -5.61 -14.63
CA GLY A 165 -9.61 -4.50 -15.60
C GLY A 165 -9.53 -3.09 -15.01
N VAL A 166 -9.36 -2.95 -13.69
CA VAL A 166 -9.19 -1.69 -12.98
C VAL A 166 -8.27 -1.89 -11.79
N VAL A 167 -7.38 -0.93 -11.52
CA VAL A 167 -6.54 -0.86 -10.32
C VAL A 167 -7.20 0.06 -9.28
N GLU A 168 -7.43 -0.47 -8.09
CA GLU A 168 -7.66 0.32 -6.88
C GLU A 168 -6.33 0.54 -6.17
N PHE A 169 -5.89 1.79 -6.08
CA PHE A 169 -4.73 2.18 -5.30
C PHE A 169 -5.15 2.72 -3.92
N ALA A 170 -4.94 1.94 -2.87
CA ALA A 170 -5.08 2.40 -1.49
C ALA A 170 -3.91 3.34 -1.15
N HIS A 171 -4.14 4.64 -1.33
CA HIS A 171 -3.14 5.68 -1.15
C HIS A 171 -3.05 6.06 0.33
N VAL A 172 -2.14 5.43 1.07
CA VAL A 172 -1.79 5.90 2.41
C VAL A 172 -1.02 7.20 2.28
N SER A 173 -1.64 8.31 2.66
CA SER A 173 -1.05 9.65 2.55
C SER A 173 0.42 9.73 2.97
N LYS A 174 1.20 10.41 2.13
CA LYS A 174 2.66 10.60 2.28
C LYS A 174 3.48 9.33 2.14
N SER A 175 2.92 8.30 1.54
CA SER A 175 3.65 7.08 1.18
C SER A 175 4.10 7.04 -0.28
N GLY A 176 3.83 8.06 -1.10
CA GLY A 176 4.30 8.13 -2.50
C GLY A 176 3.20 8.29 -3.56
N GLY A 177 1.94 8.50 -3.18
CA GLY A 177 0.84 8.44 -4.16
C GLY A 177 0.89 9.42 -5.33
N THR A 178 1.51 10.60 -5.20
CA THR A 178 1.76 11.47 -6.36
C THR A 178 2.71 10.80 -7.36
N THR A 179 3.76 10.14 -6.88
CA THR A 179 4.68 9.35 -7.72
C THR A 179 3.94 8.22 -8.41
N ILE A 180 3.15 7.42 -7.70
CA ILE A 180 2.35 6.32 -8.29
C ILE A 180 1.39 6.83 -9.35
N CYS A 181 0.66 7.92 -9.06
CA CYS A 181 -0.27 8.51 -10.01
C CYS A 181 0.45 8.98 -11.29
N GLN A 182 1.63 9.59 -11.15
CA GLN A 182 2.46 10.01 -12.28
C GLN A 182 3.07 8.83 -13.06
N LEU A 183 3.46 7.76 -12.38
CA LEU A 183 3.96 6.52 -13.01
C LEU A 183 2.83 5.81 -13.75
N ALA A 184 1.63 5.76 -13.19
CA ALA A 184 0.47 5.20 -13.86
C ALA A 184 0.18 5.92 -15.17
N ARG A 185 0.19 7.26 -15.18
CA ARG A 185 0.06 8.05 -16.41
C ARG A 185 1.12 7.66 -17.44
N ALA A 186 2.37 7.51 -17.00
CA ALA A 186 3.48 7.15 -17.87
C ALA A 186 3.36 5.72 -18.42
N ASN A 187 2.70 4.82 -17.69
CA ASN A 187 2.36 3.46 -18.14
C ASN A 187 0.98 3.38 -18.85
N GLY A 188 0.46 4.52 -19.31
CA GLY A 188 -0.75 4.58 -20.14
C GLY A 188 -2.08 4.55 -19.37
N CYS A 189 -2.09 4.43 -18.05
CA CYS A 189 -3.31 4.37 -17.25
C CYS A 189 -4.23 5.57 -17.50
N LYS A 190 -5.54 5.36 -17.27
CA LYS A 190 -6.58 6.38 -17.40
C LYS A 190 -7.30 6.56 -16.07
N THR A 191 -7.55 7.81 -15.71
CA THR A 191 -8.26 8.22 -14.48
C THR A 191 -8.90 9.60 -14.69
N GLU A 192 -9.62 10.12 -13.70
CA GLU A 192 -10.28 11.42 -13.78
C GLU A 192 -9.28 12.59 -13.88
N SER A 193 -8.20 12.55 -13.09
CA SER A 193 -7.10 13.52 -13.20
C SER A 193 -5.80 12.98 -12.60
N PHE A 194 -4.71 13.14 -13.36
CA PHE A 194 -3.33 12.92 -12.92
C PHE A 194 -2.68 14.17 -12.30
N SER A 195 -3.44 15.21 -12.00
CA SER A 195 -2.85 16.42 -11.40
C SER A 195 -2.33 16.12 -9.99
N PRO A 196 -1.22 16.74 -9.54
CA PRO A 196 -0.70 16.53 -8.19
C PRO A 196 -1.69 16.86 -7.06
N ASN A 197 -2.66 17.73 -7.33
CA ASN A 197 -3.70 18.11 -6.37
C ASN A 197 -4.85 17.09 -6.30
N ASN A 198 -5.03 16.27 -7.35
CA ASN A 198 -6.08 15.26 -7.39
C ASN A 198 -5.56 13.85 -7.17
N ASN A 199 -4.26 13.56 -7.40
CA ASN A 199 -3.62 12.27 -7.13
C ASN A 199 -4.46 11.04 -7.55
N CYS A 200 -5.04 11.06 -8.76
CA CYS A 200 -5.84 9.95 -9.29
C CYS A 200 -7.13 9.65 -8.50
N LEU A 201 -7.62 10.60 -7.69
CA LEU A 201 -8.92 10.52 -7.02
C LEU A 201 -10.06 10.63 -8.03
N ILE A 202 -11.18 9.97 -7.72
CA ILE A 202 -12.45 10.15 -8.42
C ILE A 202 -13.35 11.01 -7.55
N THR A 203 -13.69 12.21 -8.02
CA THR A 203 -14.47 13.18 -7.22
C THR A 203 -15.77 12.58 -6.69
N LYS A 204 -16.41 11.70 -7.48
CA LYS A 204 -17.65 11.01 -7.09
C LYS A 204 -17.51 10.14 -5.84
N PHE A 205 -16.34 9.54 -5.60
CA PHE A 205 -16.15 8.55 -4.53
C PHE A 205 -15.89 9.18 -3.17
N LYS A 206 -15.52 10.46 -3.13
CA LYS A 206 -15.20 11.21 -1.91
C LYS A 206 -14.09 10.56 -1.05
N ASP A 207 -13.10 10.00 -1.71
CA ASP A 207 -11.96 9.32 -1.07
C ASP A 207 -10.79 10.26 -0.79
N GLU A 208 -11.03 11.58 -0.83
CA GLU A 208 -10.03 12.55 -0.46
C GLU A 208 -9.60 12.40 1.01
N PRO A 209 -8.35 12.78 1.30
CA PRO A 209 -7.85 12.71 2.66
C PRO A 209 -8.55 13.63 3.64
N ARG A 210 -8.56 13.19 4.91
CA ARG A 210 -9.19 13.89 6.04
C ARG A 210 -8.23 13.92 7.23
N TYR A 211 -7.37 14.94 7.27
CA TYR A 211 -6.25 14.99 8.22
C TYR A 211 -6.51 15.88 9.43
N LEU A 212 -7.26 16.97 9.25
CA LEU A 212 -7.34 18.05 10.24
C LEU A 212 -8.65 17.99 11.02
N ASP A 213 -8.53 18.08 12.34
CA ASP A 213 -9.65 18.33 13.22
C ASP A 213 -10.07 19.80 13.10
N GLY A 214 -11.24 20.02 12.47
CA GLY A 214 -11.76 21.36 12.24
C GLY A 214 -12.15 22.09 13.53
N ALA A 215 -12.52 21.38 14.60
CA ALA A 215 -12.84 22.00 15.88
C ALA A 215 -11.55 22.48 16.58
N ILE A 216 -10.51 21.66 16.60
CA ILE A 216 -9.20 22.05 17.14
C ILE A 216 -8.59 23.18 16.30
N HIS A 217 -8.66 23.10 14.97
CA HIS A 217 -8.23 24.19 14.08
C HIS A 217 -8.88 25.54 14.45
N ARG A 218 -10.21 25.56 14.62
CA ARG A 218 -10.94 26.78 15.03
C ARG A 218 -10.58 27.22 16.45
N ALA A 219 -10.38 26.28 17.37
CA ALA A 219 -10.00 26.59 18.74
C ALA A 219 -8.60 27.24 18.81
N LEU A 220 -7.63 26.75 18.02
CA LEU A 220 -6.26 27.29 17.99
C LEU A 220 -6.21 28.76 17.58
N ARG A 221 -7.09 29.21 16.67
CA ARG A 221 -7.15 30.64 16.28
C ARG A 221 -7.98 31.53 17.20
N GLY A 222 -8.80 30.94 18.08
CA GLY A 222 -9.75 31.69 18.91
C GLY A 222 -10.68 32.58 18.08
N PRO A 223 -10.90 33.86 18.47
CA PRO A 223 -11.82 34.75 17.77
C PRO A 223 -11.23 35.37 16.49
N VAL A 224 -9.93 35.21 16.23
CA VAL A 224 -9.25 35.85 15.10
C VAL A 224 -9.70 35.19 13.81
N LYS A 225 -10.22 35.98 12.86
CA LYS A 225 -10.44 35.51 11.48
C LYS A 225 -9.11 35.46 10.74
N THR A 226 -8.88 34.38 10.01
CA THR A 226 -7.64 34.20 9.25
C THR A 226 -7.96 33.84 7.81
N LYS A 227 -6.96 33.91 6.92
CA LYS A 227 -7.08 33.40 5.55
C LYS A 227 -7.31 31.89 5.47
N CYS A 228 -7.15 31.15 6.57
CA CYS A 228 -7.34 29.71 6.61
C CYS A 228 -8.75 29.28 7.03
N ASP A 229 -9.64 30.23 7.33
CA ASP A 229 -11.04 29.89 7.67
C ASP A 229 -11.78 29.22 6.49
N ASP A 230 -11.33 29.49 5.26
CA ASP A 230 -11.86 28.90 4.04
C ASP A 230 -11.04 27.67 3.62
N GLY A 231 -11.70 26.52 3.43
CA GLY A 231 -11.15 25.46 2.58
C GLY A 231 -10.48 24.25 3.25
N PHE A 232 -10.65 24.02 4.55
CA PHE A 232 -10.24 22.73 5.13
C PHE A 232 -11.29 21.64 4.93
N LYS A 233 -10.85 20.51 4.36
CA LYS A 233 -11.64 19.27 4.28
C LYS A 233 -11.88 18.74 5.69
N LYS A 234 -13.10 18.91 6.18
CA LYS A 234 -13.50 18.44 7.52
C LYS A 234 -13.41 16.91 7.59
N MET A 235 -13.04 16.38 8.76
CA MET A 235 -13.31 14.98 9.10
C MET A 235 -14.82 14.78 9.15
N SER A 236 -15.41 14.37 8.03
CA SER A 236 -16.79 13.89 7.96
C SER A 236 -16.80 12.38 7.71
N PRO A 237 -17.93 11.69 7.89
CA PRO A 237 -18.08 10.34 7.36
C PRO A 237 -18.12 10.34 5.83
N ARG A 238 -17.64 9.26 5.19
CA ARG A 238 -17.81 9.07 3.73
C ARG A 238 -19.18 8.43 3.47
N THR A 239 -19.96 9.03 2.55
CA THR A 239 -21.10 8.34 1.93
C THR A 239 -20.56 7.24 1.03
N GLU A 240 -20.74 5.99 1.42
CA GLU A 240 -20.07 4.87 0.76
C GLU A 240 -20.80 4.41 -0.50
N ILE A 241 -20.03 4.25 -1.57
CA ILE A 241 -20.43 3.60 -2.82
C ILE A 241 -19.77 2.22 -2.81
N ASN A 242 -20.55 1.17 -3.03
CA ASN A 242 -20.03 -0.19 -2.96
C ASN A 242 -19.07 -0.51 -4.13
N CYS A 243 -18.25 -1.55 -3.98
CA CYS A 243 -17.21 -1.91 -4.93
C CYS A 243 -17.73 -2.28 -6.33
N ALA A 244 -18.91 -2.89 -6.44
CA ALA A 244 -19.52 -3.22 -7.73
C ALA A 244 -19.90 -1.95 -8.50
N GLU A 245 -20.50 -0.97 -7.82
CA GLU A 245 -20.85 0.32 -8.39
C GLU A 245 -19.62 1.16 -8.73
N ARG A 246 -18.59 1.17 -7.88
CA ARG A 246 -17.31 1.84 -8.16
C ARG A 246 -16.69 1.31 -9.44
N ARG A 247 -16.52 -0.02 -9.56
CA ARG A 247 -15.96 -0.64 -10.76
C ARG A 247 -16.81 -0.34 -12.00
N ARG A 248 -18.13 -0.47 -11.92
CA ARG A 248 -19.04 -0.15 -13.04
C ARG A 248 -18.93 1.32 -13.46
N TRP A 249 -18.74 2.23 -12.51
CA TRP A 249 -18.52 3.64 -12.81
C TRP A 249 -17.20 3.86 -13.56
N LEU A 250 -16.10 3.27 -13.07
CA LEU A 250 -14.77 3.38 -13.68
C LEU A 250 -14.74 2.82 -15.10
N LEU A 251 -15.29 1.62 -15.31
CA LEU A 251 -15.37 0.98 -16.63
C LEU A 251 -16.19 1.82 -17.62
N ARG A 252 -17.35 2.36 -17.21
CA ARG A 252 -18.15 3.26 -18.06
C ARG A 252 -17.42 4.55 -18.45
N LYS A 253 -16.44 4.98 -17.66
CA LYS A 253 -15.61 6.16 -17.94
C LYS A 253 -14.31 5.81 -18.67
N GLY A 254 -14.05 4.52 -18.94
CA GLY A 254 -12.78 4.05 -19.49
C GLY A 254 -11.59 4.29 -18.55
N TYR A 255 -11.83 4.40 -17.24
CA TYR A 255 -10.79 4.56 -16.23
C TYR A 255 -10.26 3.21 -15.79
N THR A 256 -8.93 3.09 -15.77
CA THR A 256 -8.20 1.87 -15.41
C THR A 256 -7.47 1.98 -14.08
N LEU A 257 -7.42 3.18 -13.47
CA LEU A 257 -6.87 3.42 -12.15
C LEU A 257 -7.74 4.40 -11.36
N TYR A 258 -7.89 4.16 -10.06
CA TYR A 258 -8.21 5.21 -9.12
C TYR A 258 -7.46 5.08 -7.80
N ALA A 259 -7.30 6.20 -7.09
CA ALA A 259 -6.79 6.23 -5.74
C ALA A 259 -7.92 6.35 -4.71
N ASN A 260 -7.78 5.66 -3.59
CA ASN A 260 -8.54 5.86 -2.36
C ASN A 260 -7.57 6.37 -1.28
N GLU A 261 -7.64 7.67 -0.93
CA GLU A 261 -6.72 8.31 0.02
C GLU A 261 -7.31 8.49 1.43
N TYR A 262 -8.54 8.00 1.66
CA TYR A 262 -9.19 8.11 2.96
C TYR A 262 -8.95 6.87 3.84
N THR A 263 -9.81 5.86 3.69
CA THR A 263 -9.72 4.58 4.41
C THR A 263 -10.21 3.46 3.50
N ALA A 264 -9.91 2.22 3.87
CA ALA A 264 -10.59 1.04 3.36
C ALA A 264 -12.12 1.23 3.38
N LEU A 265 -12.79 0.59 2.44
CA LEU A 265 -14.25 0.58 2.33
C LEU A 265 -14.85 -0.28 3.45
N GLY A 266 -16.14 -0.14 3.70
CA GLY A 266 -16.76 -0.68 4.90
C GLY A 266 -16.16 -0.10 6.18
N GLY A 267 -16.12 -0.90 7.24
CA GLY A 267 -15.43 -0.51 8.46
C GLY A 267 -16.03 0.69 9.21
N GLN A 268 -17.23 1.14 8.86
CA GLN A 268 -17.82 2.36 9.46
C GLN A 268 -18.23 2.16 10.92
N VAL A 269 -18.72 0.96 11.23
CA VAL A 269 -19.19 0.56 12.56
C VAL A 269 -18.33 -0.58 13.11
N ASP A 270 -17.99 -1.54 12.26
CA ASP A 270 -17.24 -2.73 12.62
C ASP A 270 -15.97 -2.80 11.76
N PRO A 271 -14.77 -2.64 12.35
CA PRO A 271 -13.53 -2.69 11.60
C PRO A 271 -13.29 -4.03 10.92
N GLY A 272 -13.89 -5.13 11.39
CA GLY A 272 -13.81 -6.44 10.73
C GLY A 272 -14.48 -6.49 9.36
N LYS A 273 -15.30 -5.48 9.03
CA LYS A 273 -15.93 -5.32 7.71
C LYS A 273 -15.15 -4.40 6.78
N ALA A 274 -14.00 -3.88 7.22
CA ALA A 274 -13.14 -3.06 6.38
C ALA A 274 -12.61 -3.91 5.22
N HIS A 275 -12.64 -3.35 4.02
CA HIS A 275 -12.20 -4.06 2.83
C HIS A 275 -11.69 -3.16 1.69
N ALA A 276 -10.81 -3.73 0.86
CA ALA A 276 -10.53 -3.28 -0.48
C ALA A 276 -11.52 -3.91 -1.48
N CYS A 277 -11.65 -3.31 -2.67
CA CYS A 277 -12.51 -3.80 -3.71
C CYS A 277 -11.89 -4.98 -4.45
N ARG A 278 -12.17 -6.19 -3.97
CA ARG A 278 -11.69 -7.47 -4.51
C ARG A 278 -12.07 -7.72 -5.98
N ASN A 279 -13.00 -6.97 -6.56
CA ASN A 279 -13.32 -7.00 -7.99
C ASN A 279 -12.39 -6.11 -8.85
N MET A 280 -11.41 -5.45 -8.24
CA MET A 280 -10.38 -4.61 -8.85
C MET A 280 -9.00 -5.13 -8.39
N LEU A 281 -7.94 -4.88 -9.17
CA LEU A 281 -6.58 -5.19 -8.75
C LEU A 281 -6.20 -4.21 -7.64
N THR A 282 -5.87 -4.71 -6.47
CA THR A 282 -5.65 -3.87 -5.28
C THR A 282 -4.16 -3.62 -5.07
N LEU A 283 -3.81 -2.35 -4.95
CA LEU A 283 -2.45 -1.85 -4.79
C LEU A 283 -2.36 -1.07 -3.48
N LEU A 284 -1.38 -1.37 -2.64
CA LEU A 284 -1.05 -0.60 -1.44
C LEU A 284 0.40 -0.15 -1.50
N GLU A 285 0.64 1.14 -1.25
CA GLU A 285 1.99 1.65 -1.05
C GLU A 285 2.18 1.96 0.44
N ILE A 286 3.18 1.32 1.04
CA ILE A 286 3.57 1.53 2.43
C ILE A 286 4.88 2.30 2.51
N ARG A 287 5.01 3.03 3.61
CA ARG A 287 6.18 3.83 3.98
C ARG A 287 6.43 3.65 5.47
N HIS A 288 7.69 3.68 5.87
CA HIS A 288 8.08 3.65 7.25
C HIS A 288 7.34 4.74 8.05
N PRO A 289 6.66 4.39 9.15
CA PRO A 289 5.66 5.28 9.75
C PRO A 289 6.27 6.56 10.35
N HIS A 290 7.54 6.53 10.76
CA HIS A 290 8.24 7.69 11.28
C HIS A 290 8.48 8.73 10.18
N ASP A 291 8.99 8.29 9.03
CA ASP A 291 9.21 9.15 7.87
C ASP A 291 7.89 9.65 7.28
N ARG A 292 6.86 8.80 7.31
CA ARG A 292 5.50 9.16 6.91
C ARG A 292 4.94 10.28 7.79
N VAL A 293 4.99 10.17 9.13
CA VAL A 293 4.44 11.20 10.02
C VAL A 293 5.22 12.52 9.92
N ILE A 294 6.54 12.47 9.80
CA ILE A 294 7.40 13.65 9.55
C ILE A 294 6.99 14.32 8.23
N SER A 295 6.82 13.55 7.16
CA SER A 295 6.37 14.07 5.86
C SER A 295 4.97 14.67 5.93
N HIS A 296 4.10 14.11 6.77
CA HIS A 296 2.75 14.63 7.00
C HIS A 296 2.77 15.98 7.71
N ILE A 297 3.54 16.10 8.79
CA ILE A 297 3.73 17.36 9.53
C ILE A 297 4.24 18.44 8.59
N ARG A 298 5.31 18.16 7.84
CA ARG A 298 5.89 19.09 6.85
C ARG A 298 4.87 19.52 5.80
N HIS A 299 4.08 18.57 5.29
CA HIS A 299 3.05 18.88 4.31
C HIS A 299 1.97 19.80 4.87
N VAL A 300 1.45 19.51 6.06
CA VAL A 300 0.44 20.35 6.71
C VAL A 300 1.04 21.73 7.00
N TRP A 301 2.26 21.78 7.55
CA TRP A 301 2.99 23.02 7.80
C TRP A 301 3.14 23.91 6.55
N HIS A 302 3.54 23.32 5.43
CA HIS A 302 3.60 24.02 4.14
C HIS A 302 2.22 24.42 3.64
N GLY A 303 1.19 23.59 3.85
CA GLY A 303 -0.20 23.93 3.55
C GLY A 303 -0.66 25.18 4.29
N TYR A 304 -0.40 25.26 5.60
CA TYR A 304 -0.68 26.48 6.36
C TYR A 304 0.14 27.66 5.84
N ARG A 305 1.43 27.49 5.51
CA ARG A 305 2.22 28.58 4.92
C ARG A 305 1.62 29.10 3.61
N ALA A 306 1.23 28.20 2.72
CA ALA A 306 0.71 28.54 1.41
C ALA A 306 -0.69 29.18 1.47
N HIS A 307 -1.57 28.66 2.35
CA HIS A 307 -2.95 29.12 2.45
C HIS A 307 -3.12 30.30 3.42
N CYS A 308 -2.43 30.27 4.56
CA CYS A 308 -2.56 31.28 5.62
C CYS A 308 -1.58 32.44 5.46
N GLY A 309 -0.42 32.23 4.81
CA GLY A 309 0.68 33.17 4.84
C GLY A 309 1.15 33.44 6.28
N GLU A 310 1.22 34.72 6.65
CA GLU A 310 1.62 35.15 8.00
C GLU A 310 0.66 34.71 9.10
N ASP A 311 -0.63 34.50 8.79
CA ASP A 311 -1.65 34.08 9.76
C ASP A 311 -1.35 32.68 10.33
N ARG A 312 -0.45 31.89 9.71
CA ARG A 312 0.02 30.63 10.26
C ARG A 312 0.52 30.78 11.71
N LYS A 313 1.13 31.92 12.05
CA LYS A 313 1.62 32.21 13.40
C LYS A 313 0.51 32.23 14.46
N VAL A 314 -0.74 32.44 14.06
CA VAL A 314 -1.90 32.35 14.96
C VAL A 314 -2.09 30.91 15.45
N TYR A 315 -1.91 29.94 14.55
CA TYR A 315 -2.06 28.51 14.86
C TYR A 315 -0.83 27.93 15.54
N PHE A 316 0.34 28.49 15.26
CA PHE A 316 1.64 27.99 15.71
C PHE A 316 2.45 29.08 16.41
N ALA A 317 1.83 29.78 17.37
CA ALA A 317 2.39 30.96 18.06
C ALA A 317 3.58 30.66 19.01
N GLY A 318 4.09 29.43 19.05
CA GLY A 318 5.16 29.01 19.96
C GLY A 318 5.75 27.64 19.61
N ASN A 319 6.37 26.97 20.59
CA ASN A 319 6.85 25.59 20.44
C ASN A 319 5.65 24.65 20.26
N TYR A 320 5.47 24.15 19.05
CA TYR A 320 4.53 23.06 18.77
C TYR A 320 5.15 21.75 19.26
N SER A 321 4.42 21.05 20.12
CA SER A 321 4.79 19.73 20.64
C SER A 321 4.08 18.61 19.87
N VAL A 322 4.42 17.37 20.17
CA VAL A 322 3.66 16.21 19.69
C VAL A 322 2.19 16.29 20.10
N SER A 323 1.90 16.69 21.35
CA SER A 323 0.53 16.89 21.81
C SER A 323 -0.25 17.92 20.98
N HIS A 324 0.40 19.01 20.54
CA HIS A 324 -0.23 19.99 19.66
C HIS A 324 -0.60 19.35 18.32
N TRP A 325 0.35 18.69 17.68
CA TRP A 325 0.14 18.04 16.38
C TRP A 325 -0.87 16.91 16.44
N SER A 326 -0.85 16.08 17.49
CA SER A 326 -1.81 15.00 17.69
C SER A 326 -3.21 15.47 18.02
N SER A 327 -3.38 16.66 18.58
CA SER A 327 -4.69 17.27 18.73
C SER A 327 -5.22 17.79 17.38
N LEU A 328 -4.35 18.42 16.58
CA LEU A 328 -4.73 19.00 15.30
C LEU A 328 -4.97 17.97 14.19
N MET A 329 -4.17 16.91 14.16
CA MET A 329 -4.25 15.83 13.17
C MET A 329 -4.08 14.45 13.84
N PRO A 330 -5.13 13.98 14.55
CA PRO A 330 -5.03 12.79 15.39
C PRO A 330 -4.73 11.51 14.61
N ALA A 331 -5.35 11.32 13.44
CA ALA A 331 -5.12 10.11 12.66
C ALA A 331 -3.68 10.06 12.06
N PRO A 332 -3.18 11.09 11.34
CA PRO A 332 -1.83 11.05 10.78
C PRO A 332 -0.69 10.82 11.76
N THR A 333 -0.87 11.24 13.02
CA THR A 333 0.17 11.20 14.08
C THR A 333 0.14 9.96 14.96
N ASN A 334 -0.86 9.09 14.83
CA ASN A 334 -1.03 7.91 15.68
C ASN A 334 -1.52 6.70 14.87
N ASN A 335 -0.61 5.80 14.53
CA ASN A 335 -0.89 4.53 13.85
C ASN A 335 -1.80 4.67 12.61
N TYR A 336 -1.41 5.57 11.71
CA TYR A 336 -2.21 5.94 10.54
C TYR A 336 -2.42 4.79 9.55
N LEU A 337 -1.43 3.91 9.35
CA LEU A 337 -1.57 2.78 8.42
C LEU A 337 -2.66 1.82 8.93
N ILE A 338 -2.63 1.46 10.21
CA ILE A 338 -3.71 0.67 10.85
C ILE A 338 -5.06 1.37 10.67
N ARG A 339 -5.13 2.68 10.94
CA ARG A 339 -6.35 3.48 10.79
C ARG A 339 -6.89 3.48 9.36
N SER A 340 -6.00 3.59 8.37
CA SER A 340 -6.38 3.55 6.96
C SER A 340 -6.90 2.18 6.54
N LEU A 341 -6.31 1.09 7.02
CA LEU A 341 -6.71 -0.28 6.66
C LEU A 341 -8.02 -0.73 7.33
N LEU A 342 -8.32 -0.25 8.55
CA LEU A 342 -9.46 -0.73 9.33
C LEU A 342 -10.74 0.11 9.20
N GLY A 343 -10.77 1.06 8.27
CA GLY A 343 -11.96 1.86 7.97
C GLY A 343 -12.27 2.94 9.01
N GLN A 344 -13.43 3.59 8.85
CA GLN A 344 -13.77 4.81 9.60
C GLN A 344 -13.97 4.62 11.11
N ALA A 345 -14.38 3.42 11.56
CA ALA A 345 -14.56 3.10 12.98
C ALA A 345 -13.24 3.24 13.74
N VAL A 346 -12.13 2.80 13.13
CA VAL A 346 -10.79 2.88 13.72
C VAL A 346 -10.12 4.20 13.39
N PHE A 347 -10.36 4.75 12.19
CA PHE A 347 -9.74 6.01 11.76
C PHE A 347 -9.98 7.16 12.74
N ASN A 348 -11.18 7.23 13.33
CA ASN A 348 -11.58 8.32 14.23
C ASN A 348 -11.38 8.01 15.73
N LEU A 349 -10.74 6.88 16.09
CA LEU A 349 -10.47 6.57 17.50
C LEU A 349 -9.59 7.65 18.16
N PRO A 350 -9.76 7.93 19.46
CA PRO A 350 -8.93 8.91 20.15
C PRO A 350 -7.44 8.53 20.14
N LEU A 351 -6.59 9.47 20.57
CA LEU A 351 -5.17 9.22 20.78
C LEU A 351 -4.98 8.04 21.74
N GLY A 352 -4.07 7.10 21.41
CA GLY A 352 -3.88 5.86 22.17
C GLY A 352 -5.00 4.81 22.04
N GLY A 353 -6.07 5.07 21.29
CA GLY A 353 -7.17 4.11 21.11
C GLY A 353 -6.87 2.91 20.21
N ILE A 354 -5.70 2.88 19.55
CA ILE A 354 -5.29 1.76 18.71
C ILE A 354 -4.69 0.66 19.60
N THR A 355 -5.12 -0.58 19.39
CA THR A 355 -4.82 -1.71 20.27
C THR A 355 -4.11 -2.81 19.49
N ARG A 356 -3.58 -3.81 20.20
CA ARG A 356 -3.03 -5.02 19.58
C ARG A 356 -4.05 -5.80 18.74
N ALA A 357 -5.33 -5.80 19.14
CA ALA A 357 -6.39 -6.44 18.36
C ALA A 357 -6.59 -5.74 17.00
N HIS A 358 -6.48 -4.41 16.96
CA HIS A 358 -6.47 -3.67 15.71
C HIS A 358 -5.25 -4.05 14.84
N LEU A 359 -4.06 -4.18 15.43
CA LEU A 359 -2.88 -4.63 14.70
C LEU A 359 -3.08 -6.02 14.06
N SER A 360 -3.55 -7.02 14.81
CA SER A 360 -3.83 -8.35 14.25
C SER A 360 -4.84 -8.30 13.10
N LEU A 361 -5.93 -7.54 13.25
CA LEU A 361 -6.90 -7.38 12.18
C LEU A 361 -6.30 -6.68 10.95
N ALA A 362 -5.45 -5.67 11.15
CA ALA A 362 -4.80 -4.95 10.06
C ALA A 362 -3.81 -5.85 9.29
N ARG A 363 -3.09 -6.74 9.98
CA ARG A 363 -2.23 -7.76 9.36
C ARG A 363 -3.04 -8.70 8.46
N LEU A 364 -4.18 -9.19 8.95
CA LEU A 364 -5.08 -10.03 8.17
C LEU A 364 -5.58 -9.32 6.90
N ILE A 365 -6.05 -8.07 7.04
CA ILE A 365 -6.52 -7.28 5.89
C ILE A 365 -5.38 -7.05 4.89
N LEU A 366 -4.18 -6.69 5.36
CA LEU A 366 -3.02 -6.46 4.51
C LEU A 366 -2.66 -7.72 3.71
N ALA A 367 -2.63 -8.88 4.37
CA ALA A 367 -2.24 -10.13 3.74
C ALA A 367 -3.31 -10.70 2.81
N GLU A 368 -4.60 -10.52 3.12
CA GLU A 368 -5.70 -11.08 2.34
C GLU A 368 -6.09 -10.21 1.15
N GLN A 369 -6.11 -8.89 1.34
CA GLN A 369 -6.90 -8.03 0.47
C GLN A 369 -6.11 -7.22 -0.54
N TYR A 370 -4.77 -7.19 -0.43
CA TYR A 370 -3.91 -6.40 -1.31
C TYR A 370 -3.08 -7.31 -2.21
N ASP A 371 -3.33 -7.26 -3.52
CA ASP A 371 -2.66 -8.10 -4.51
C ASP A 371 -1.20 -7.68 -4.73
N VAL A 372 -0.91 -6.38 -4.62
CA VAL A 372 0.42 -5.80 -4.80
C VAL A 372 0.72 -4.83 -3.66
N ILE A 373 1.88 -5.01 -3.02
CA ILE A 373 2.39 -4.12 -1.97
C ILE A 373 3.67 -3.46 -2.48
N LEU A 374 3.70 -2.14 -2.47
CA LEU A 374 4.87 -1.34 -2.78
C LEU A 374 5.49 -0.83 -1.49
N VAL A 375 6.82 -0.94 -1.38
CA VAL A 375 7.59 -0.41 -0.25
C VAL A 375 8.39 0.77 -0.74
N LEU A 376 8.03 1.99 -0.33
CA LEU A 376 8.62 3.21 -0.87
C LEU A 376 10.15 3.27 -0.71
N GLU A 377 10.67 2.80 0.44
CA GLU A 377 12.09 2.87 0.77
C GLU A 377 12.93 1.77 0.11
N ASN A 378 12.30 0.70 -0.39
CA ASN A 378 13.01 -0.43 -0.98
C ASN A 378 12.81 -0.42 -2.51
N GLN A 379 13.74 0.24 -3.21
CA GLN A 379 13.68 0.43 -4.66
C GLN A 379 13.61 -0.89 -5.44
N GLU A 380 14.28 -1.94 -4.97
CA GLU A 380 14.28 -3.23 -5.65
C GLU A 380 12.92 -3.93 -5.54
N LEU A 381 12.37 -4.05 -4.33
CA LEU A 381 11.01 -4.57 -4.14
C LEU A 381 9.97 -3.73 -4.89
N PHE A 382 10.13 -2.41 -4.86
CA PHE A 382 9.26 -1.49 -5.59
C PHE A 382 9.31 -1.77 -7.10
N ARG A 383 10.50 -1.86 -7.68
CA ARG A 383 10.71 -2.15 -9.10
C ARG A 383 10.12 -3.49 -9.51
N GLN A 384 10.37 -4.56 -8.74
CA GLN A 384 9.85 -5.88 -9.01
C GLN A 384 8.31 -5.89 -8.95
N ALA A 385 7.72 -5.30 -7.92
CA ALA A 385 6.27 -5.22 -7.77
C ALA A 385 5.60 -4.38 -8.87
N MET A 386 6.25 -3.31 -9.34
CA MET A 386 5.76 -2.52 -10.48
C MET A 386 5.82 -3.34 -11.77
N ARG A 387 6.97 -3.98 -12.06
CA ARG A 387 7.17 -4.74 -13.29
C ARG A 387 6.32 -6.00 -13.36
N TYR A 388 6.42 -6.87 -12.36
CA TYR A 388 5.77 -8.18 -12.38
C TYR A 388 4.39 -8.14 -11.71
N GLY A 389 4.23 -7.37 -10.64
CA GLY A 389 2.94 -7.23 -9.96
C GLY A 389 1.91 -6.45 -10.78
N LEU A 390 2.29 -5.33 -11.41
CA LEU A 390 1.38 -4.48 -12.19
C LEU A 390 1.54 -4.61 -13.72
N GLY A 391 2.66 -5.16 -14.19
CA GLY A 391 2.95 -5.21 -15.63
C GLY A 391 3.41 -3.86 -16.16
N TRP A 392 3.98 -3.00 -15.31
CA TRP A 392 4.39 -1.63 -15.66
C TRP A 392 5.87 -1.60 -16.01
N GLY A 393 6.19 -1.13 -17.22
CA GLY A 393 7.58 -1.01 -17.67
C GLY A 393 8.33 0.12 -16.98
N LEU A 394 7.66 1.25 -16.74
CA LEU A 394 8.24 2.40 -16.06
C LEU A 394 7.98 2.32 -14.55
N HIS A 395 9.05 2.34 -13.78
CA HIS A 395 9.02 2.11 -12.33
C HIS A 395 9.80 3.17 -11.53
N GLU A 396 10.53 4.09 -12.17
CA GLU A 396 11.28 5.14 -11.48
C GLU A 396 10.75 6.53 -11.84
N ARG A 397 10.30 7.26 -10.82
CA ARG A 397 10.00 8.69 -10.94
C ARG A 397 10.00 9.36 -9.57
N HIS A 398 10.86 10.34 -9.37
CA HIS A 398 10.76 11.21 -8.20
C HIS A 398 9.90 12.42 -8.54
N ALA A 399 8.66 12.45 -8.03
CA ALA A 399 7.73 13.55 -8.33
C ALA A 399 8.01 14.81 -7.50
N ASN A 400 8.67 14.70 -6.35
CA ASN A 400 8.87 15.82 -5.43
C ASN A 400 10.36 16.15 -5.28
N PRO A 401 10.83 17.33 -5.72
CA PRO A 401 12.14 17.82 -5.35
C PRO A 401 12.15 18.06 -3.83
N GLY A 402 13.24 17.71 -3.16
CA GLY A 402 13.39 17.98 -1.73
C GLY A 402 13.25 19.48 -1.47
N HIS A 403 12.26 19.86 -0.66
CA HIS A 403 12.12 21.25 -0.21
C HIS A 403 12.95 21.48 1.04
N SER A 404 13.85 22.47 0.99
CA SER A 404 14.61 22.98 2.14
C SER A 404 13.92 24.21 2.72
N ASP A 405 12.80 24.01 3.44
CA ASP A 405 12.28 25.07 4.29
C ASP A 405 13.11 25.10 5.59
N PRO A 406 13.73 26.24 5.97
CA PRO A 406 14.47 26.34 7.23
C PRO A 406 13.59 26.12 8.47
N GLU A 407 12.28 26.35 8.36
CA GLU A 407 11.29 25.95 9.38
C GLU A 407 10.48 24.77 8.86
N ASP A 408 10.71 23.57 9.38
CA ASP A 408 10.07 22.34 8.88
C ASP A 408 8.79 21.94 9.64
N GLY A 409 8.41 22.69 10.67
CA GLY A 409 7.20 22.46 11.45
C GLY A 409 7.28 21.25 12.40
N LEU A 410 8.45 20.61 12.55
CA LEU A 410 8.58 19.41 13.37
C LEU A 410 8.58 19.70 14.88
N PRO A 411 7.86 18.91 15.68
CA PRO A 411 7.81 19.09 17.12
C PRO A 411 9.19 18.89 17.77
N LYS A 412 9.46 19.65 18.83
CA LYS A 412 10.73 19.55 19.59
C LYS A 412 10.88 18.22 20.32
N ASP A 413 9.76 17.64 20.74
CA ASP A 413 9.62 16.33 21.38
C ASP A 413 9.31 15.23 20.36
N LEU A 414 9.92 15.31 19.16
CA LEU A 414 9.76 14.33 18.07
C LEU A 414 9.78 12.86 18.52
N PRO A 415 10.61 12.44 19.51
CA PRO A 415 10.60 11.07 19.97
C PRO A 415 9.26 10.51 20.43
N ALA A 416 8.39 11.36 20.99
CA ALA A 416 7.08 10.92 21.44
C ALA A 416 6.17 10.47 20.27
N LEU A 417 6.47 10.81 19.02
CA LEU A 417 5.75 10.28 17.86
C LEU A 417 6.06 8.80 17.59
N TRP A 418 7.25 8.32 17.96
CA TRP A 418 7.62 6.92 17.72
C TRP A 418 6.77 5.97 18.56
N ASP A 419 6.57 6.31 19.84
CA ASP A 419 5.67 5.56 20.73
C ASP A 419 4.23 5.53 20.20
N LEU A 420 3.75 6.67 19.67
CA LEU A 420 2.41 6.76 19.07
C LEU A 420 2.25 5.97 17.77
N ASN A 421 3.34 5.54 17.13
CA ASN A 421 3.34 4.79 15.87
C ASN A 421 4.01 3.42 15.98
N ALA A 422 4.25 2.92 17.21
CA ALA A 422 4.92 1.64 17.43
C ALA A 422 4.16 0.46 16.80
N LEU A 423 2.82 0.45 16.85
CA LEU A 423 2.02 -0.62 16.23
C LEU A 423 2.04 -0.53 14.69
N ASP A 424 2.04 0.69 14.14
CA ASP A 424 2.24 0.92 12.72
C ASP A 424 3.63 0.45 12.25
N ALA A 425 4.66 0.58 13.09
CA ALA A 425 6.00 0.08 12.77
C ALA A 425 6.00 -1.44 12.66
N GLU A 426 5.32 -2.14 13.58
CA GLU A 426 5.13 -3.58 13.48
C GLU A 426 4.28 -4.01 12.28
N LEU A 427 3.27 -3.23 11.90
CA LEU A 427 2.49 -3.48 10.70
C LEU A 427 3.30 -3.23 9.43
N TYR A 428 4.13 -2.19 9.40
CA TYR A 428 5.04 -1.90 8.29
C TYR A 428 6.02 -3.06 8.06
N GLN A 429 6.62 -3.57 9.12
CA GLN A 429 7.51 -4.73 9.04
C GLN A 429 6.79 -5.97 8.54
N PHE A 430 5.56 -6.20 8.98
CA PHE A 430 4.72 -7.25 8.43
C PHE A 430 4.43 -7.04 6.93
N GLY A 431 4.15 -5.81 6.51
CA GLY A 431 3.97 -5.47 5.10
C GLY A 431 5.22 -5.67 4.25
N LEU A 432 6.40 -5.38 4.78
CA LEU A 432 7.68 -5.67 4.14
C LEU A 432 7.88 -7.17 3.94
N LEU A 433 7.55 -7.99 4.94
CA LEU A 433 7.53 -9.45 4.82
C LEU A 433 6.58 -9.91 3.70
N MET A 434 5.35 -9.38 3.63
CA MET A 434 4.40 -9.74 2.56
C MET A 434 4.93 -9.37 1.16
N ALA A 435 5.54 -8.18 1.02
CA ALA A 435 6.16 -7.75 -0.24
C ALA A 435 7.35 -8.64 -0.64
N ARG A 436 8.17 -9.06 0.32
CA ARG A 436 9.28 -10.01 0.14
C ARG A 436 8.79 -11.40 -0.31
N LEU A 437 7.68 -11.88 0.25
CA LEU A 437 7.07 -13.12 -0.22
C LEU A 437 6.60 -13.00 -1.68
N ASP A 438 5.95 -11.89 -2.04
CA ASP A 438 5.52 -11.67 -3.42
C ASP A 438 6.74 -11.55 -4.37
N ALA A 439 7.84 -10.94 -3.93
CA ALA A 439 9.09 -10.83 -4.68
C ALA A 439 9.71 -12.18 -5.08
N ILE A 440 9.68 -13.20 -4.23
CA ILE A 440 10.18 -14.54 -4.57
C ILE A 440 9.50 -15.10 -5.83
N MET A 441 8.18 -14.91 -5.93
CA MET A 441 7.43 -15.32 -7.12
C MET A 441 7.78 -14.47 -8.34
N PHE A 442 7.99 -13.16 -8.15
CA PHE A 442 8.38 -12.26 -9.24
C PHE A 442 9.80 -12.56 -9.76
N GLU A 443 10.74 -12.93 -8.88
CA GLU A 443 12.08 -13.39 -9.25
C GLU A 443 12.02 -14.69 -10.06
N ALA A 444 11.16 -15.63 -9.69
CA ALA A 444 10.95 -16.85 -10.47
C ALA A 444 10.42 -16.55 -11.88
N ALA A 445 9.48 -15.60 -11.99
CA ALA A 445 8.98 -15.14 -13.28
C ALA A 445 10.08 -14.43 -14.09
N GLN A 446 10.88 -13.58 -13.46
CA GLN A 446 12.02 -12.91 -14.09
C GLN A 446 13.04 -13.91 -14.64
N ALA A 447 13.45 -14.89 -13.84
CA ALA A 447 14.40 -15.91 -14.26
C ALA A 447 13.88 -16.70 -15.47
N ALA A 448 12.60 -17.07 -15.48
CA ALA A 448 11.97 -17.73 -16.62
C ALA A 448 11.93 -16.84 -17.89
N GLU A 449 11.75 -15.51 -17.74
CA GLU A 449 11.84 -14.56 -18.88
C GLU A 449 13.25 -14.52 -19.45
N GLU A 450 14.26 -14.51 -18.58
CA GLU A 450 15.67 -14.44 -18.96
C GLU A 450 16.11 -15.72 -19.67
N ASP A 451 15.75 -16.89 -19.15
CA ASP A 451 16.02 -18.19 -19.77
C ASP A 451 15.35 -18.30 -21.16
N ALA A 452 14.10 -17.83 -21.27
CA ALA A 452 13.39 -17.81 -22.55
C ALA A 452 14.06 -16.87 -23.56
N ALA A 453 14.51 -15.69 -23.11
CA ALA A 453 15.22 -14.75 -23.96
C ALA A 453 16.56 -15.32 -24.46
N GLU A 454 17.27 -16.05 -23.61
CA GLU A 454 18.52 -16.73 -23.96
C GLU A 454 18.27 -17.81 -25.03
N VAL A 455 17.31 -18.70 -24.80
CA VAL A 455 16.94 -19.78 -25.74
C VAL A 455 16.53 -19.22 -27.11
N LEU A 456 15.85 -18.07 -27.14
CA LEU A 456 15.41 -17.42 -28.37
C LEU A 456 16.51 -16.56 -29.03
N GLY A 457 17.71 -16.48 -28.46
CA GLY A 457 18.78 -15.61 -28.97
C GLY A 457 18.43 -14.12 -28.92
N LEU A 458 17.54 -13.73 -28.00
CA LEU A 458 17.12 -12.34 -27.77
C LEU A 458 17.93 -11.65 -26.66
N ALA A 459 18.94 -12.32 -26.10
CA ALA A 459 19.87 -11.73 -25.15
C ALA A 459 20.50 -10.44 -25.72
N GLY A 460 20.19 -9.29 -25.11
CA GLY A 460 20.68 -7.97 -25.52
C GLY A 460 19.73 -7.13 -26.39
N ARG A 461 18.54 -7.64 -26.77
CA ARG A 461 17.49 -6.82 -27.37
C ARG A 461 16.65 -6.11 -26.30
N ASP A 462 15.95 -5.06 -26.71
CA ASP A 462 15.09 -4.27 -25.82
C ASP A 462 14.06 -5.17 -25.12
N ARG A 463 14.16 -5.24 -23.79
CA ARG A 463 13.46 -6.22 -22.93
C ARG A 463 11.94 -6.10 -23.00
N GLY A 464 11.41 -5.00 -23.54
CA GLY A 464 9.97 -4.79 -23.72
C GLY A 464 9.28 -5.86 -24.58
N GLN A 465 9.99 -6.49 -25.53
CA GLN A 465 9.38 -7.48 -26.44
C GLN A 465 9.20 -8.88 -25.83
N VAL A 466 9.91 -9.23 -24.75
CA VAL A 466 9.92 -10.61 -24.20
C VAL A 466 8.80 -10.86 -23.18
N HIS A 467 8.19 -9.81 -22.61
CA HIS A 467 7.18 -9.88 -21.53
C HIS A 467 5.93 -10.73 -21.82
N GLY A 468 5.63 -10.99 -23.10
CA GLY A 468 4.53 -11.88 -23.51
C GLY A 468 4.82 -13.37 -23.31
N LEU A 469 6.09 -13.78 -23.40
CA LEU A 469 6.49 -15.19 -23.52
C LEU A 469 6.32 -15.98 -22.22
N VAL A 470 6.51 -15.37 -21.04
CA VAL A 470 6.38 -16.13 -19.78
C VAL A 470 4.95 -16.53 -19.47
N GLY A 471 3.95 -15.79 -19.96
CA GLY A 471 2.56 -16.25 -19.90
C GLY A 471 2.39 -17.56 -20.68
N VAL A 472 2.93 -17.60 -21.90
CA VAL A 472 2.87 -18.79 -22.77
C VAL A 472 3.66 -19.95 -22.17
N LEU A 473 4.82 -19.71 -21.57
CA LEU A 473 5.63 -20.76 -20.93
C LEU A 473 4.95 -21.33 -19.68
N ALA A 474 4.28 -20.51 -18.87
CA ALA A 474 3.50 -21.00 -17.74
C ALA A 474 2.28 -21.81 -18.20
N GLU A 475 1.65 -21.43 -19.31
CA GLU A 475 0.55 -22.16 -19.95
C GLU A 475 1.03 -23.48 -20.60
N THR A 476 2.21 -23.51 -21.21
CA THR A 476 2.77 -24.75 -21.77
C THR A 476 3.32 -25.68 -20.68
N ALA A 477 3.86 -25.15 -19.58
CA ALA A 477 4.23 -25.94 -18.41
C ALA A 477 3.01 -26.60 -17.72
N THR A 478 1.81 -26.01 -17.85
CA THR A 478 0.56 -26.62 -17.38
C THR A 478 0.00 -27.65 -18.37
N ALA A 479 0.22 -27.48 -19.67
CA ALA A 479 -0.23 -28.40 -20.71
C ALA A 479 0.72 -29.61 -20.95
N GLY A 480 2.01 -29.47 -20.67
CA GLY A 480 3.08 -30.38 -21.11
C GLY A 480 3.41 -31.57 -20.19
N GLY A 481 2.48 -32.05 -19.37
CA GLY A 481 2.72 -33.16 -18.44
C GLY A 481 2.89 -34.56 -19.06
N SER A 482 2.89 -34.69 -20.39
CA SER A 482 3.12 -35.97 -21.05
C SER A 482 3.61 -35.78 -22.49
N SER A 483 4.70 -36.48 -22.84
CA SER A 483 5.29 -36.64 -24.18
C SER A 483 6.33 -35.61 -24.62
N SER A 484 7.59 -35.88 -24.29
CA SER A 484 8.74 -35.42 -25.07
C SER A 484 8.80 -36.19 -26.40
N ASN A 485 8.35 -35.57 -27.49
CA ASN A 485 8.82 -35.89 -28.84
C ASN A 485 8.92 -34.59 -29.62
N GLY A 486 10.15 -34.24 -29.99
CA GLY A 486 10.48 -33.01 -30.69
C GLY A 486 9.94 -32.99 -32.11
N SER A 487 9.27 -31.89 -32.46
CA SER A 487 8.99 -31.51 -33.84
C SER A 487 9.24 -30.02 -33.99
N GLU A 488 10.24 -29.70 -34.82
CA GLU A 488 10.57 -28.37 -35.31
C GLU A 488 9.33 -27.66 -35.86
N ILE A 489 9.09 -26.42 -35.42
CA ILE A 489 8.10 -25.52 -35.99
C ILE A 489 8.83 -24.56 -36.94
N THR A 490 8.57 -24.70 -38.24
CA THR A 490 8.99 -23.75 -39.28
C THR A 490 7.89 -22.71 -39.50
N ALA A 491 8.24 -21.43 -39.40
CA ALA A 491 7.33 -20.31 -39.66
C ALA A 491 7.41 -19.89 -41.13
N SER A 492 6.28 -19.94 -41.84
CA SER A 492 6.11 -19.43 -43.20
C SER A 492 5.40 -18.07 -43.18
N ASN A 493 6.10 -17.04 -43.67
CA ASN A 493 5.57 -15.70 -43.93
C ASN A 493 4.79 -15.69 -45.25
N SER A 494 3.59 -15.11 -45.26
CA SER A 494 2.91 -14.67 -46.47
C SER A 494 2.37 -13.25 -46.26
N SER A 495 3.01 -12.31 -46.95
CA SER A 495 2.64 -10.92 -47.12
C SER A 495 1.70 -10.76 -48.31
N GLU A 496 0.56 -10.11 -48.14
CA GLU A 496 -0.17 -9.48 -49.26
C GLU A 496 -0.68 -8.10 -48.84
N LEU A 497 -0.26 -7.11 -49.62
CA LEU A 497 -0.64 -5.69 -49.57
C LEU A 497 -1.88 -5.47 -50.45
N GLY A 498 -2.82 -4.66 -49.98
CA GLY A 498 -3.91 -4.09 -50.78
C GLY A 498 -4.09 -2.60 -50.45
N PRO A 499 -4.33 -1.70 -51.43
CA PRO A 499 -4.25 -0.26 -51.22
C PRO A 499 -5.60 0.44 -51.01
N GLN A 500 -5.50 1.62 -50.37
CA GLN A 500 -6.27 2.86 -50.55
C GLN A 500 -7.78 2.90 -50.30
N GLN A 501 -8.20 3.80 -49.39
CA GLN A 501 -9.17 4.84 -49.72
C GLN A 501 -9.03 6.07 -48.81
N GLU A 502 -8.97 7.24 -49.45
CA GLU A 502 -9.10 8.58 -48.91
C GLU A 502 -10.58 8.88 -48.60
N GLU A 503 -10.85 9.67 -47.56
CA GLU A 503 -11.84 10.76 -47.64
C GLU A 503 -11.65 11.77 -46.48
N GLU A 504 -11.75 13.04 -46.87
CA GLU A 504 -11.80 14.27 -46.07
C GLU A 504 -13.07 14.25 -45.17
N GLU A 505 -13.35 15.11 -44.19
CA GLU A 505 -13.14 16.54 -44.04
C GLU A 505 -13.70 16.92 -42.64
N GLN A 506 -13.10 17.90 -41.97
CA GLN A 506 -13.75 19.08 -41.34
C GLN A 506 -12.95 19.64 -40.16
N GLN A 507 -12.48 20.86 -40.41
CA GLN A 507 -11.97 21.84 -39.47
C GLN A 507 -13.13 22.40 -38.63
N GLU A 508 -12.87 22.77 -37.36
CA GLU A 508 -13.14 24.14 -36.93
C GLU A 508 -12.43 24.52 -35.63
N GLU A 509 -12.32 25.84 -35.45
CA GLU A 509 -11.33 26.62 -34.73
C GLU A 509 -11.56 26.86 -33.21
N HIS A 510 -10.45 27.28 -32.57
CA HIS A 510 -10.31 28.35 -31.57
C HIS A 510 -10.86 28.22 -30.13
N GLY A 511 -10.00 28.65 -29.19
CA GLY A 511 -10.45 29.27 -27.94
C GLY A 511 -9.63 28.96 -26.68
N GLY A 512 -8.36 29.37 -26.62
CA GLY A 512 -7.60 29.38 -25.36
C GLY A 512 -8.14 30.45 -24.40
N GLY A 513 -8.78 30.02 -23.31
CA GLY A 513 -9.35 30.89 -22.28
C GLY A 513 -8.87 30.54 -20.87
N ASN A 514 -8.31 31.54 -20.19
CA ASN A 514 -7.96 31.58 -18.76
C ASN A 514 -9.08 31.00 -17.86
N ASN A 515 -8.79 29.95 -17.09
CA ASN A 515 -9.69 29.47 -16.05
C ASN A 515 -9.18 29.81 -14.64
N ARG A 516 -9.57 31.01 -14.20
CA ARG A 516 -9.74 31.35 -12.78
C ARG A 516 -11.04 30.67 -12.34
N ARG A 517 -10.98 29.55 -11.61
CA ARG A 517 -12.19 28.89 -11.11
C ARG A 517 -12.76 29.67 -9.94
N GLU A 518 -13.91 30.30 -10.17
CA GLU A 518 -14.88 30.64 -9.14
C GLU A 518 -15.43 29.35 -8.51
N TRP A 519 -15.55 29.38 -7.19
CA TRP A 519 -16.31 28.40 -6.43
C TRP A 519 -17.79 28.67 -6.66
N VAL A 520 -18.49 27.75 -7.32
CA VAL A 520 -19.96 27.79 -7.42
C VAL A 520 -20.52 27.23 -6.12
N GLU A 521 -21.12 28.11 -5.32
CA GLU A 521 -21.96 27.76 -4.18
C GLU A 521 -23.21 27.02 -4.68
N GLY A 522 -23.38 25.78 -4.21
CA GLY A 522 -24.60 25.01 -4.43
C GLY A 522 -25.71 25.55 -3.54
N ALA A 523 -26.78 26.02 -4.20
CA ALA A 523 -27.95 26.64 -3.63
C ALA A 523 -28.75 25.78 -2.64
N ASP A 524 -29.44 26.52 -1.76
CA ASP A 524 -30.50 26.11 -0.86
C ASP A 524 -31.51 25.13 -1.45
N MET A 525 -31.82 24.07 -0.70
CA MET A 525 -33.04 23.29 -0.87
C MET A 525 -33.88 23.43 0.40
N GLN A 526 -34.93 24.23 0.28
CA GLN A 526 -35.91 24.52 1.33
C GLN A 526 -36.64 23.27 1.79
N LEU A 527 -36.79 23.16 3.12
CA LEU A 527 -37.65 22.23 3.83
C LEU A 527 -39.12 22.37 3.37
N LEU A 528 -39.72 21.25 2.97
CA LEU A 528 -41.17 21.08 2.94
C LEU A 528 -41.69 20.69 4.33
N ILE A 529 -42.55 21.54 4.88
CA ILE A 529 -43.42 21.26 6.03
C ILE A 529 -44.61 20.46 5.53
N GLY A 530 -44.95 19.36 6.20
CA GLY A 530 -46.18 18.61 5.96
C GLY A 530 -46.28 17.33 6.77
N ALA A 531 -46.74 17.44 8.03
CA ALA A 531 -47.36 16.32 8.75
C ALA A 531 -48.73 16.00 8.12
N PRO A 532 -49.25 14.76 8.23
CA PRO A 532 -50.11 14.49 9.39
C PRO A 532 -50.14 13.04 9.92
N ALA A 533 -50.59 12.96 11.18
CA ALA A 533 -51.43 11.96 11.84
C ALA A 533 -50.98 10.48 11.97
N ALA A 534 -50.89 10.07 13.24
CA ALA A 534 -50.92 8.70 13.72
C ALA A 534 -52.27 8.01 13.41
N PRO A 535 -52.31 6.66 13.52
CA PRO A 535 -52.94 6.14 14.73
C PRO A 535 -52.10 5.07 15.44
N ALA A 536 -52.37 4.98 16.74
CA ALA A 536 -51.86 3.97 17.66
C ALA A 536 -52.37 2.58 17.28
N GLU A 537 -51.49 1.57 17.32
CA GLU A 537 -51.89 0.23 17.72
C GLU A 537 -50.80 -0.41 18.60
N ASP A 538 -51.33 -0.96 19.67
CA ASP A 538 -50.75 -1.77 20.73
C ASP A 538 -50.36 -3.16 20.17
N GLY A 539 -49.34 -3.81 20.73
CA GLY A 539 -48.98 -5.14 20.22
C GLY A 539 -47.59 -5.64 20.60
N SER A 540 -47.45 -6.10 21.84
CA SER A 540 -46.34 -6.90 22.32
C SER A 540 -46.02 -8.09 21.40
N SER A 541 -44.75 -8.27 21.00
CA SER A 541 -44.09 -9.59 21.04
C SER A 541 -42.60 -9.54 20.68
N ASN A 542 -41.79 -10.15 21.55
CA ASN A 542 -40.59 -10.93 21.25
C ASN A 542 -39.52 -10.33 20.31
N ARG A 543 -38.46 -9.74 20.90
CA ARG A 543 -37.11 -9.89 20.34
C ARG A 543 -36.06 -10.23 21.39
N ARG A 544 -35.44 -11.38 21.12
CA ARG A 544 -34.19 -11.91 21.66
C ARG A 544 -33.14 -10.81 21.85
N ARG A 545 -32.73 -10.57 23.09
CA ARG A 545 -31.47 -9.86 23.39
C ARG A 545 -30.30 -10.83 23.20
N SER A 546 -29.39 -10.40 22.33
CA SER A 546 -28.10 -11.04 22.07
C SER A 546 -27.12 -10.79 23.22
N LEU A 547 -26.38 -11.84 23.53
CA LEU A 547 -25.57 -12.10 24.71
C LEU A 547 -24.12 -11.61 24.52
N VAL A 548 -23.88 -10.29 24.48
CA VAL A 548 -22.53 -9.72 24.23
C VAL A 548 -22.01 -8.80 25.35
N GLU A 549 -22.78 -8.54 26.41
CA GLU A 549 -22.35 -7.64 27.51
C GLU A 549 -21.99 -8.31 28.84
N GLN A 550 -21.82 -9.64 28.90
CA GLN A 550 -21.49 -10.34 30.17
C GLN A 550 -20.12 -11.04 30.23
N LEU A 551 -19.18 -10.73 29.31
CA LEU A 551 -17.87 -11.42 29.27
C LEU A 551 -16.65 -10.50 29.43
N LEU A 552 -16.81 -9.25 29.88
CA LEU A 552 -15.68 -8.33 30.12
C LEU A 552 -15.52 -7.84 31.57
N MET A 553 -16.14 -8.52 32.55
CA MET A 553 -15.93 -8.21 33.97
C MET A 553 -15.82 -9.50 34.80
N ALA A 554 -14.70 -10.21 34.68
CA ALA A 554 -14.33 -11.26 35.64
C ALA A 554 -12.81 -11.54 35.62
N GLY A 555 -12.15 -11.26 36.75
CA GLY A 555 -10.78 -11.72 37.07
C GLY A 555 -9.82 -10.56 37.33
N GLY A 556 -9.32 -10.31 38.54
CA GLY A 556 -9.49 -11.02 39.80
C GLY A 556 -8.72 -10.27 40.90
N HIS A 557 -9.35 -10.14 42.06
CA HIS A 557 -8.68 -9.82 43.31
C HIS A 557 -7.85 -11.02 43.76
N GLY A 558 -6.58 -10.77 44.11
CA GLY A 558 -5.70 -11.72 44.78
C GLY A 558 -4.88 -10.98 45.83
N THR A 559 -5.37 -10.98 47.06
CA THR A 559 -4.67 -10.54 48.27
C THR A 559 -3.57 -11.54 48.64
N SER A 560 -2.36 -11.06 48.92
CA SER A 560 -1.47 -11.76 49.86
C SER A 560 -0.64 -10.76 50.68
N ARG A 561 -0.85 -10.82 51.99
CA ARG A 561 -0.05 -10.16 53.03
C ARG A 561 1.24 -10.96 53.22
N VAL A 562 2.39 -10.28 53.23
CA VAL A 562 3.52 -10.64 54.12
C VAL A 562 4.10 -9.36 54.70
N ALA A 563 4.33 -9.40 56.00
CA ALA A 563 4.74 -8.31 56.85
C ALA A 563 6.26 -8.12 56.91
N GLY A 564 6.67 -6.91 57.33
CA GLY A 564 7.83 -6.71 58.20
C GLY A 564 9.13 -6.25 57.54
N GLY A 565 9.61 -5.07 57.93
CA GLY A 565 10.97 -4.62 57.61
C GLY A 565 11.18 -3.12 57.80
N SER A 566 11.43 -2.73 59.05
CA SER A 566 11.72 -1.38 59.55
C SER A 566 13.18 -0.94 59.36
N GLY A 567 13.40 0.38 59.29
CA GLY A 567 14.68 1.07 59.47
C GLY A 567 15.30 1.56 58.15
N SER A 568 15.93 2.72 58.03
CA SER A 568 16.45 3.68 58.99
C SER A 568 16.74 4.99 58.24
N GLU A 569 16.70 6.08 58.99
CA GLU A 569 17.15 7.44 58.72
C GLU A 569 18.42 7.57 57.85
N ARG A 570 18.45 8.58 56.97
CA ARG A 570 19.49 9.62 57.01
C ARG A 570 19.11 10.86 56.20
N ALA A 571 18.96 11.96 56.92
CA ALA A 571 19.06 13.31 56.41
C ALA A 571 20.50 13.61 55.97
N VAL A 572 20.68 14.30 54.85
CA VAL A 572 21.85 15.14 54.60
C VAL A 572 21.38 16.47 54.05
N VAL A 573 21.57 17.48 54.91
CA VAL A 573 21.51 18.91 54.65
C VAL A 573 22.70 19.28 53.76
N GLY A 574 22.47 20.13 52.76
CA GLY A 574 23.52 20.64 51.87
C GLY A 574 23.08 21.91 51.15
N SER A 575 22.95 22.99 51.92
CA SER A 575 22.82 24.38 51.46
C SER A 575 24.01 24.82 50.61
N GLY A 576 23.74 25.44 49.45
CA GLY A 576 24.75 26.06 48.59
C GLY A 576 24.17 27.20 47.76
N LEU A 577 23.96 28.34 48.43
CA LEU A 577 23.70 29.64 47.82
C LEU A 577 24.89 30.06 46.96
N SER A 578 24.67 30.36 45.68
CA SER A 578 25.57 31.20 44.90
C SER A 578 24.75 32.22 44.12
N GLN A 579 24.70 33.43 44.67
CA GLN A 579 24.24 34.64 44.02
C GLN A 579 25.12 34.94 42.80
N ARG A 580 24.52 35.13 41.62
CA ARG A 580 25.11 35.95 40.56
C ARG A 580 24.07 36.97 40.10
N GLY A 581 24.46 38.23 40.22
CA GLY A 581 23.63 39.40 39.96
C GLY A 581 23.34 39.62 38.46
N PRO A 582 22.48 40.60 38.16
CA PRO A 582 22.03 40.89 36.81
C PRO A 582 23.06 41.74 36.07
N GLU A 583 23.52 41.25 34.92
CA GLU A 583 24.34 42.03 34.00
C GLU A 583 23.42 42.87 33.09
N ILE A 584 23.51 44.18 33.29
CA ILE A 584 22.85 45.22 32.52
C ILE A 584 23.66 45.44 31.23
N ILE A 585 23.07 45.13 30.08
CA ILE A 585 23.57 45.65 28.79
C ILE A 585 22.50 46.56 28.20
N GLN A 586 22.84 47.85 28.15
CA GLN A 586 22.04 48.93 27.59
C GLN A 586 22.69 49.45 26.29
N ARG A 587 21.82 49.74 25.30
CA ARG A 587 22.00 50.56 24.07
C ARG A 587 22.55 49.78 22.85
N LYS A 588 22.02 49.93 21.62
CA LYS A 588 21.48 51.12 20.92
C LYS A 588 20.35 50.77 19.91
N PRO A 589 19.56 51.77 19.47
CA PRO A 589 18.41 51.58 18.59
C PRO A 589 18.82 51.56 17.11
N TYR A 590 18.24 50.65 16.32
CA TYR A 590 18.32 50.70 14.86
C TYR A 590 17.06 51.38 14.31
N ARG A 591 17.18 52.65 13.95
CA ARG A 591 16.29 53.32 12.99
C ARG A 591 16.86 53.07 11.59
N GLY A 592 16.12 52.37 10.75
CA GLY A 592 16.44 52.20 9.33
C GLY A 592 15.14 52.24 8.53
N ALA A 593 15.08 53.21 7.61
CA ALA A 593 13.88 53.67 6.93
C ALA A 593 13.33 52.68 5.89
N LYS A 594 12.02 52.80 5.65
CA LYS A 594 11.31 52.23 4.51
C LYS A 594 11.85 52.81 3.20
N THR A 595 12.36 51.97 2.31
CA THR A 595 12.44 52.25 0.87
C THR A 595 11.70 51.15 0.12
N ARG A 596 10.59 51.55 -0.52
CA ARG A 596 9.89 50.75 -1.54
C ARG A 596 10.75 50.75 -2.80
N HIS A 597 11.37 49.62 -3.12
CA HIS A 597 11.85 49.36 -4.47
C HIS A 597 10.92 48.34 -5.15
N ARG A 598 10.12 48.83 -6.10
CA ARG A 598 9.55 47.99 -7.16
C ARG A 598 10.71 47.57 -8.06
N ALA A 599 11.21 46.36 -7.88
CA ALA A 599 12.08 45.72 -8.86
C ALA A 599 11.22 44.83 -9.76
N ARG A 600 10.99 45.31 -10.98
CA ARG A 600 10.45 44.55 -12.11
C ARG A 600 11.60 43.68 -12.62
N TRP A 601 11.54 42.37 -12.43
CA TRP A 601 12.48 41.44 -13.06
C TRP A 601 11.87 40.93 -14.37
N PRO A 602 12.63 40.94 -15.48
CA PRO A 602 12.16 40.43 -16.76
C PRO A 602 12.18 38.90 -16.77
N ALA A 603 11.24 38.32 -17.51
CA ALA A 603 11.22 36.90 -17.85
C ALA A 603 12.45 36.56 -18.69
N THR A 604 13.35 35.74 -18.13
CA THR A 604 14.40 35.06 -18.91
C THR A 604 13.84 33.73 -19.40
N GLU A 605 13.51 33.69 -20.68
CA GLU A 605 13.41 32.45 -21.46
C GLU A 605 14.77 31.75 -21.43
N LEU A 606 14.88 30.64 -20.71
CA LEU A 606 15.95 29.67 -20.94
C LEU A 606 15.54 28.79 -22.12
N ARG A 607 15.93 29.22 -23.33
CA ARG A 607 15.99 28.35 -24.51
C ARG A 607 17.13 27.34 -24.29
N ASN A 608 16.78 26.06 -24.14
CA ASN A 608 17.72 24.95 -24.33
C ASN A 608 17.97 24.80 -25.85
N PRO A 609 19.20 24.95 -26.35
CA PRO A 609 19.51 24.63 -27.73
C PRO A 609 19.85 23.15 -27.87
N GLY A 610 19.13 22.45 -28.76
CA GLY A 610 19.71 21.34 -29.51
C GLY A 610 19.69 19.95 -28.88
N LEU A 611 18.51 19.33 -28.82
CA LEU A 611 18.38 17.88 -29.03
C LEU A 611 17.48 17.71 -30.25
N LYS A 612 18.10 17.47 -31.41
CA LYS A 612 17.39 17.07 -32.62
C LYS A 612 16.79 15.68 -32.36
N ALA A 613 15.48 15.62 -32.18
CA ALA A 613 14.73 14.38 -32.22
C ALA A 613 14.85 13.82 -33.64
N THR A 614 15.60 12.72 -33.79
CA THR A 614 15.52 11.88 -34.97
C THR A 614 14.12 11.26 -35.00
N SER A 615 13.37 11.56 -36.05
CA SER A 615 12.09 10.93 -36.37
C SER A 615 12.30 9.43 -36.57
N GLY A 616 12.03 8.66 -35.51
CA GLY A 616 11.83 7.21 -35.60
C GLY A 616 10.47 6.90 -36.24
N PRO A 617 10.28 5.66 -36.76
CA PRO A 617 9.11 5.31 -37.55
C PRO A 617 7.82 5.41 -36.71
N SER A 618 6.77 5.87 -37.37
CA SER A 618 5.40 5.90 -36.86
C SER A 618 4.99 4.49 -36.43
N LEU A 619 4.80 4.30 -35.13
CA LEU A 619 4.12 3.15 -34.55
C LEU A 619 2.67 3.14 -35.04
N SER A 620 2.38 2.29 -36.01
CA SER A 620 1.02 2.00 -36.46
C SER A 620 0.24 1.28 -35.35
N ASP A 621 -1.04 1.65 -35.26
CA ASP A 621 -2.03 1.29 -34.26
C ASP A 621 -2.28 -0.23 -34.07
N GLU A 622 -1.53 -0.86 -33.16
CA GLU A 622 -1.97 -2.09 -32.50
C GLU A 622 -2.06 -1.89 -30.99
N ALA A 623 -3.26 -2.15 -30.48
CA ALA A 623 -3.75 -1.85 -29.14
C ALA A 623 -3.01 -2.59 -28.02
N TRP A 624 -1.84 -2.08 -27.63
CA TRP A 624 -1.26 -2.33 -26.32
C TRP A 624 -1.99 -1.49 -25.29
N SER A 625 -2.97 -2.14 -24.72
CA SER A 625 -3.92 -1.64 -23.76
C SER A 625 -3.31 -0.95 -22.53
N ALA A 626 -4.00 0.08 -22.06
CA ALA A 626 -3.39 1.25 -21.46
C ALA A 626 -3.34 1.22 -19.91
N CYS A 627 -2.74 0.22 -19.25
CA CYS A 627 -2.32 0.30 -17.82
C CYS A 627 -1.56 -0.97 -17.35
N GLY A 628 -0.68 -1.55 -18.17
CA GLY A 628 -0.03 -2.85 -17.86
C GLY A 628 -0.95 -4.06 -18.08
N TRP A 629 -0.93 -5.03 -17.16
CA TRP A 629 -1.75 -6.26 -17.26
C TRP A 629 -3.23 -5.95 -17.47
N VAL A 630 -3.71 -4.87 -16.86
CA VAL A 630 -5.12 -4.51 -16.72
C VAL A 630 -5.79 -4.15 -18.04
N GLY A 631 -5.01 -3.74 -19.05
CA GLY A 631 -5.61 -3.39 -20.33
C GLY A 631 -5.80 -4.60 -21.26
N ALA A 632 -4.98 -5.65 -21.16
CA ALA A 632 -4.70 -6.52 -22.32
C ALA A 632 -5.88 -7.42 -22.72
N GLY A 633 -6.93 -7.47 -21.90
CA GLY A 633 -8.08 -8.38 -22.08
C GLY A 633 -9.40 -7.71 -22.46
N ALA A 634 -9.43 -6.44 -22.87
CA ALA A 634 -10.69 -5.73 -23.09
C ALA A 634 -10.77 -4.97 -24.42
N VAL A 635 -10.94 -5.73 -25.51
CA VAL A 635 -11.72 -5.30 -26.67
C VAL A 635 -12.94 -6.22 -26.75
N PHE A 636 -13.95 -5.95 -25.93
CA PHE A 636 -15.27 -6.57 -26.09
C PHE A 636 -16.18 -5.54 -26.75
N ASN A 637 -16.59 -5.81 -28.00
CA ASN A 637 -17.71 -5.15 -28.64
C ASN A 637 -18.95 -5.41 -27.78
N SER A 638 -19.42 -4.39 -27.05
CA SER A 638 -20.71 -4.42 -26.38
C SER A 638 -21.78 -3.86 -27.31
N ASP A 639 -22.17 -4.64 -28.32
CA ASP A 639 -23.48 -4.53 -28.96
C ASP A 639 -24.26 -5.82 -28.64
N SER A 640 -24.99 -5.79 -27.52
CA SER A 640 -26.09 -6.71 -27.21
C SER A 640 -26.95 -6.14 -26.08
#